data_AF-A0A427TPS2-F1
#
_entry.id   AF-A0A427TPS2-F1
#
_cell.length_a   1.000
_cell.length_b   1.000
_cell.length_c   1.000
_cell.angle_alpha   90.00
_cell.angle_beta   90.00
_cell.angle_gamma   90.00
#
_symmetry.space_group_name_H-M   'P 1'
#
loop_
_entity.id
_entity.type
_entity.pdbx_description
1 polymer ?
#
loop_
_entity_poly.entity_id
_entity_poly.type
_entity_poly.pdbx_seq_one_letter_code
_entity_poly.pdbx_strand_id
1 'polypeptide(L)'
;MASQVACPQCGHQFVPERPVRVTETAVTESTTVPAGAVEYADPGWQPDRRARYPLGTDGQVRESWAHLAAHETPYDARQLQQLRGKIRAAAKARGIEFDSKAAEAWISGTLSFSDLQERVRTAVRAKVSTDCDDGYYRYVWIADMSAEEVVYSVEYGPQCALFQCTYSVSPDGTSVELGEPVEVVKTYAPAPSSSAEGDAAAQGAAAAVAEAGEVLPGRVLESVIQGRVLESKGKDSDGNRVFRIEAIAYGDSKNRRRYPETVMRSAVSAYEGAKIYDHHRTEAELATGTIVGLVGFLRNVEAGSAAIEADAVMLPSAVQAIEALEAALAAQTDGLAPMVGFSHDAMGTFKTVTEGALQLQEATAITKVLSVDIVSDPAAGGKATRVVAGGITTNDPAGTAPGGESTKETDVTFTKADVLAALKDATPAELAAAGLSKASETTTSTPAGTTQPGGTETKATETETVRVGEAKDSFMGRLLIKSKVDDAGFPEAARASVTESVTAALPDRFTEATVDAQIAAIKAAWSTLERAELAPRHTVQVTQEALSKKVDALDAFFANDFSNGYRSFKEAYVDWTGARPRSFDEDFNRTILAASFGQGYSSGRSREAMRSTESMVAASWALALGDSITRRMIADYNQPSLQNWRQLVSSTPPINDFRTQRIERIGGYGVLPVVNEGAPYQPLTSPTGEEITYAISKKGGTEDITLEMIANDDIRAISKIPTRLGLAAAQTLFRFVWDMLVVNGATTYDGTALFHALHANTDTNALSQTNLSAGRAKMRQQKAYGDASNVLSIIPKTLIVPSGLEELGWQLATSAVAIPATPAGPTNTPNLHQGLELIVLDYWTSQTQWYLGADPAFCPTLEIGFYQGRQEPEMFTQADQTVGSMFDADKLTYKIRHIYSGAVLEHRGLYRGNA
;
A
#
# COMPACT_ATOMS: atom_id res chain seq x y z
N MET A 1 58.77 -19.72 -55.20
CA MET A 1 57.40 -19.19 -55.07
C MET A 1 56.57 -20.22 -54.31
N ALA A 2 55.90 -19.78 -53.26
CA ALA A 2 54.73 -20.43 -52.65
C ALA A 2 53.91 -19.29 -52.02
N SER A 3 52.59 -19.33 -52.13
CA SER A 3 51.73 -18.17 -51.89
C SER A 3 51.45 -17.92 -50.41
N GLN A 4 51.63 -16.66 -49.96
CA GLN A 4 51.06 -16.18 -48.70
C GLN A 4 49.53 -16.20 -48.78
N VAL A 5 48.86 -16.56 -47.69
CA VAL A 5 47.41 -16.42 -47.52
C VAL A 5 47.17 -15.34 -46.46
N ALA A 6 46.28 -14.39 -46.75
CA ALA A 6 45.91 -13.30 -45.85
C ALA A 6 44.41 -13.37 -45.54
N CYS A 7 44.01 -13.00 -44.32
CA CYS A 7 42.60 -13.01 -43.95
C CYS A 7 41.82 -11.88 -44.68
N PRO A 8 40.76 -12.17 -45.46
CA PRO A 8 40.05 -11.16 -46.25
C PRO A 8 39.37 -10.05 -45.44
N GLN A 9 39.14 -10.27 -44.13
CA GLN A 9 38.38 -9.36 -43.27
C GLN A 9 39.27 -8.48 -42.37
N CYS A 10 40.57 -8.77 -42.25
CA CYS A 10 41.50 -7.98 -41.42
C CYS A 10 42.93 -7.84 -41.99
N GLY A 11 43.24 -8.43 -43.15
CA GLY A 11 44.52 -8.26 -43.86
C GLY A 11 45.74 -8.94 -43.24
N HIS A 12 45.61 -9.57 -42.06
CA HIS A 12 46.74 -10.18 -41.36
C HIS A 12 47.30 -11.40 -42.12
N GLN A 13 48.63 -11.56 -42.09
CA GLN A 13 49.36 -12.73 -42.59
C GLN A 13 50.00 -13.48 -41.41
N PHE A 14 50.08 -14.81 -41.48
CA PHE A 14 50.57 -15.65 -40.38
C PHE A 14 51.80 -16.46 -40.78
N VAL A 15 52.80 -16.53 -39.90
CA VAL A 15 54.02 -17.38 -40.03
C VAL A 15 54.28 -18.05 -38.67
N PRO A 16 54.31 -19.40 -38.56
CA PRO A 16 54.07 -20.05 -37.26
C PRO A 16 55.32 -20.68 -36.60
N GLU A 17 56.16 -19.90 -35.92
CA GLU A 17 57.07 -20.40 -34.86
C GLU A 17 57.04 -19.49 -33.61
N ARG A 18 57.34 -20.06 -32.43
CA ARG A 18 57.04 -19.57 -31.05
C ARG A 18 58.28 -18.92 -30.36
N PRO A 19 58.20 -18.36 -29.13
CA PRO A 19 57.09 -17.69 -28.37
C PRO A 19 57.54 -16.36 -27.69
N VAL A 20 56.68 -15.73 -26.85
CA VAL A 20 56.99 -15.24 -25.47
C VAL A 20 55.71 -14.66 -24.82
N ARG A 21 55.53 -14.82 -23.49
CA ARG A 21 54.50 -14.12 -22.69
C ARG A 21 55.08 -12.83 -22.09
N VAL A 22 54.28 -11.76 -22.01
CA VAL A 22 54.58 -10.56 -21.20
C VAL A 22 53.35 -10.19 -20.38
N THR A 23 53.55 -9.94 -19.08
CA THR A 23 52.53 -9.44 -18.14
C THR A 23 52.71 -7.94 -17.89
N GLU A 24 51.60 -7.25 -17.65
CA GLU A 24 51.47 -5.96 -16.94
C GLU A 24 52.52 -4.86 -17.16
N THR A 25 52.13 -3.79 -17.89
CA THR A 25 52.21 -2.35 -17.48
C THR A 25 51.74 -1.45 -18.63
N ALA A 26 51.24 -0.22 -18.44
CA ALA A 26 50.91 0.53 -17.22
C ALA A 26 49.75 1.52 -17.50
N VAL A 27 49.22 2.13 -16.43
CA VAL A 27 48.81 3.54 -16.48
C VAL A 27 49.79 4.32 -15.62
N THR A 28 50.59 5.19 -16.24
CA THR A 28 51.54 6.06 -15.54
C THR A 28 51.07 7.51 -15.54
N GLU A 29 50.81 8.06 -14.37
CA GLU A 29 51.13 9.46 -14.07
C GLU A 29 51.96 9.49 -12.79
N SER A 30 53.12 10.14 -12.84
CA SER A 30 54.09 10.16 -11.75
C SER A 30 54.25 11.56 -11.16
N THR A 31 53.82 11.72 -9.91
CA THR A 31 54.40 12.73 -9.03
C THR A 31 55.50 12.06 -8.21
N THR A 32 56.76 12.27 -8.59
CA THR A 32 57.92 11.72 -7.88
C THR A 32 58.03 12.34 -6.49
N VAL A 33 57.61 11.61 -5.47
CA VAL A 33 57.84 11.98 -4.07
C VAL A 33 59.28 11.58 -3.69
N PRO A 34 60.09 12.44 -3.05
CA PRO A 34 61.49 12.14 -2.77
C PRO A 34 61.68 10.98 -1.78
N ALA A 35 62.80 10.27 -1.93
CA ALA A 35 63.17 9.13 -1.09
C ALA A 35 63.22 9.53 0.40
N GLY A 36 62.29 9.00 1.19
CA GLY A 36 62.08 9.35 2.60
C GLY A 36 60.62 9.61 2.98
N ALA A 37 59.72 9.82 2.01
CA ALA A 37 58.29 9.90 2.28
C ALA A 37 57.65 8.52 2.55
N VAL A 38 56.72 8.48 3.50
CA VAL A 38 55.92 7.29 3.83
C VAL A 38 54.63 7.32 3.01
N GLU A 39 54.31 6.21 2.33
CA GLU A 39 53.02 6.02 1.67
C GLU A 39 51.92 5.70 2.70
N TYR A 40 50.70 6.20 2.49
CA TYR A 40 49.56 6.02 3.40
C TYR A 40 48.35 5.45 2.66
N ALA A 41 47.62 4.53 3.31
CA ALA A 41 46.39 3.98 2.73
C ALA A 41 45.28 5.04 2.67
N ASP A 42 45.10 5.80 3.75
CA ASP A 42 44.23 6.97 3.80
C ASP A 42 45.06 8.25 3.55
N PRO A 43 44.81 9.00 2.45
CA PRO A 43 45.48 10.29 2.21
C PRO A 43 44.90 11.45 3.02
N GLY A 44 43.80 11.25 3.76
CA GLY A 44 43.13 12.28 4.58
C GLY A 44 41.62 12.40 4.29
N TRP A 45 40.91 11.27 4.26
CA TRP A 45 39.46 11.19 4.03
C TRP A 45 38.62 11.54 5.26
N GLN A 46 39.19 11.45 6.48
CA GLN A 46 38.53 11.93 7.69
C GLN A 46 38.42 13.48 7.70
N PRO A 47 37.47 14.08 8.44
CA PRO A 47 37.28 15.54 8.50
C PRO A 47 38.52 16.34 8.95
N ASP A 48 39.48 15.71 9.64
CA ASP A 48 40.75 16.33 10.05
C ASP A 48 41.78 16.46 8.92
N ARG A 49 41.51 15.83 7.76
CA ARG A 49 42.38 15.78 6.56
C ARG A 49 43.80 15.27 6.83
N ARG A 50 43.98 14.41 7.84
CA ARG A 50 45.30 13.83 8.17
C ARG A 50 45.47 12.47 7.52
N ALA A 51 46.60 12.26 6.86
CA ALA A 51 46.95 10.96 6.29
C ALA A 51 47.12 9.90 7.41
N ARG A 52 46.56 8.71 7.20
CA ARG A 52 46.45 7.63 8.19
C ARG A 52 46.79 6.28 7.54
N TYR A 53 47.17 5.30 8.38
CA TYR A 53 47.58 3.95 7.97
C TYR A 53 48.84 3.92 7.07
N PRO A 54 50.05 4.12 7.63
CA PRO A 54 51.30 4.06 6.88
C PRO A 54 51.61 2.67 6.31
N LEU A 55 52.20 2.63 5.12
CA LEU A 55 52.50 1.42 4.34
C LEU A 55 54.01 1.26 4.05
N GLY A 56 54.88 2.00 4.72
CA GLY A 56 56.32 2.03 4.45
C GLY A 56 57.05 0.75 4.84
N THR A 57 56.79 0.23 6.05
CA THR A 57 57.46 -0.96 6.61
C THR A 57 56.49 -2.07 7.00
N ASP A 58 57.01 -3.29 7.11
CA ASP A 58 56.26 -4.50 7.48
C ASP A 58 55.51 -4.35 8.81
N GLY A 59 56.12 -3.66 9.78
CA GLY A 59 55.49 -3.30 11.05
C GLY A 59 54.32 -2.34 10.86
N GLN A 60 54.53 -1.26 10.09
CA GLN A 60 53.48 -0.28 9.78
C GLN A 60 52.30 -0.89 9.02
N VAL A 61 52.55 -1.85 8.13
CA VAL A 61 51.49 -2.56 7.39
C VAL A 61 50.65 -3.45 8.32
N ARG A 62 51.26 -4.15 9.28
CA ARG A 62 50.55 -4.94 10.31
C ARG A 62 49.81 -4.07 11.31
N GLU A 63 50.45 -3.02 11.81
CA GLU A 63 49.85 -2.03 12.72
C GLU A 63 48.66 -1.32 12.05
N SER A 64 48.79 -0.94 10.78
CA SER A 64 47.70 -0.36 9.99
C SER A 64 46.50 -1.28 9.83
N TRP A 65 46.72 -2.59 9.58
CA TRP A 65 45.63 -3.57 9.50
C TRP A 65 44.89 -3.71 10.83
N ALA A 66 45.63 -3.84 11.94
CA ALA A 66 45.06 -3.94 13.28
C ALA A 66 44.34 -2.65 13.72
N HIS A 67 44.93 -1.48 13.46
CA HIS A 67 44.36 -0.18 13.81
C HIS A 67 43.13 0.15 12.95
N LEU A 68 43.09 -0.28 11.68
CA LEU A 68 41.89 -0.15 10.84
C LEU A 68 40.76 -0.98 11.42
N ALA A 69 40.99 -2.27 11.71
CA ALA A 69 39.97 -3.17 12.27
C ALA A 69 39.40 -2.72 13.63
N ALA A 70 40.11 -1.86 14.37
CA ALA A 70 39.63 -1.23 15.60
C ALA A 70 38.92 0.12 15.41
N HIS A 71 39.01 0.75 14.23
CA HIS A 71 38.54 2.11 13.95
C HIS A 71 37.89 2.21 12.55
N GLU A 72 36.97 1.29 12.24
CA GLU A 72 36.27 1.29 10.94
C GLU A 72 35.09 2.28 10.89
N THR A 73 34.53 2.67 12.04
CA THR A 73 33.37 3.56 12.17
C THR A 73 33.50 4.98 11.54
N PRO A 74 34.68 5.59 11.34
CA PRO A 74 34.78 6.91 10.69
C PRO A 74 34.72 6.89 9.15
N TYR A 75 34.60 5.72 8.51
CA TYR A 75 34.70 5.55 7.06
C TYR A 75 33.46 4.89 6.46
N ASP A 76 33.11 5.25 5.23
CA ASP A 76 32.03 4.57 4.49
C ASP A 76 32.47 3.18 3.97
N ALA A 77 31.50 2.33 3.58
CA ALA A 77 31.78 0.97 3.14
C ALA A 77 32.69 0.87 1.90
N ARG A 78 32.66 1.86 1.00
CA ARG A 78 33.51 1.94 -0.20
C ARG A 78 34.91 2.42 0.16
N GLN A 79 35.03 3.37 1.09
CA GLN A 79 36.30 3.79 1.68
C GLN A 79 36.97 2.62 2.42
N LEU A 80 36.24 1.89 3.28
CA LEU A 80 36.75 0.69 3.97
C LEU A 80 37.21 -0.38 2.98
N GLN A 81 36.47 -0.62 1.89
CA GLN A 81 36.88 -1.55 0.84
C GLN A 81 38.21 -1.11 0.18
N GLN A 82 38.37 0.19 -0.11
CA GLN A 82 39.59 0.74 -0.70
C GLN A 82 40.79 0.72 0.28
N LEU A 83 40.58 1.04 1.56
CA LEU A 83 41.62 0.99 2.60
C LEU A 83 42.08 -0.45 2.84
N ARG A 84 41.15 -1.38 3.07
CA ARG A 84 41.44 -2.81 3.20
C ARG A 84 42.14 -3.35 1.94
N GLY A 85 41.74 -2.89 0.75
CA GLY A 85 42.38 -3.21 -0.54
C GLY A 85 43.85 -2.76 -0.61
N LYS A 86 44.14 -1.48 -0.33
CA LYS A 86 45.50 -0.93 -0.32
C LYS A 86 46.41 -1.63 0.69
N ILE A 87 45.95 -1.84 1.93
CA ILE A 87 46.74 -2.50 2.97
C ILE A 87 47.04 -3.96 2.58
N ARG A 88 46.06 -4.68 2.01
CA ARG A 88 46.28 -6.04 1.48
C ARG A 88 47.24 -6.07 0.29
N ALA A 89 47.20 -5.09 -0.61
CA ALA A 89 48.17 -4.98 -1.70
C ALA A 89 49.61 -4.75 -1.17
N ALA A 90 49.77 -3.82 -0.22
CA ALA A 90 51.06 -3.54 0.42
C ALA A 90 51.60 -4.71 1.26
N ALA A 91 50.71 -5.53 1.83
CA ALA A 91 51.03 -6.77 2.54
C ALA A 91 51.43 -7.91 1.58
N LYS A 92 50.67 -8.12 0.49
CA LYS A 92 50.99 -9.10 -0.57
C LYS A 92 52.34 -8.81 -1.23
N ALA A 93 52.64 -7.54 -1.49
CA ALA A 93 53.94 -7.09 -2.01
C ALA A 93 55.13 -7.35 -1.06
N ARG A 94 54.87 -7.70 0.21
CA ARG A 94 55.88 -7.96 1.26
C ARG A 94 55.80 -9.39 1.83
N GLY A 95 54.95 -10.26 1.26
CA GLY A 95 54.76 -11.63 1.78
C GLY A 95 54.15 -11.68 3.19
N ILE A 96 53.36 -10.66 3.58
CA ILE A 96 52.69 -10.61 4.89
C ILE A 96 51.27 -11.17 4.75
N GLU A 97 51.03 -12.31 5.39
CA GLU A 97 49.67 -12.81 5.61
C GLU A 97 49.04 -12.16 6.85
N PHE A 98 47.72 -12.00 6.82
CA PHE A 98 46.92 -11.52 7.94
C PHE A 98 45.96 -12.61 8.37
N ASP A 99 45.91 -12.90 9.67
CA ASP A 99 44.91 -13.80 10.25
C ASP A 99 43.50 -13.25 9.97
N SER A 100 42.74 -13.98 9.15
CA SER A 100 41.44 -13.53 8.67
C SER A 100 40.35 -14.00 9.63
N LYS A 101 39.59 -13.06 10.21
CA LYS A 101 38.35 -13.38 10.95
C LYS A 101 37.30 -14.04 10.04
N ALA A 102 37.42 -15.35 9.85
CA ALA A 102 36.42 -16.22 9.21
C ALA A 102 35.26 -16.54 10.18
N ALA A 103 34.79 -15.54 10.93
CA ALA A 103 33.90 -15.70 12.08
C ALA A 103 32.41 -15.46 11.79
N GLU A 104 32.04 -15.10 10.55
CA GLU A 104 30.66 -14.86 10.12
C GLU A 104 30.15 -15.89 9.10
N ALA A 105 30.97 -16.86 8.68
CA ALA A 105 30.68 -17.78 7.56
C ALA A 105 30.47 -19.26 7.96
N TRP A 106 30.41 -19.56 9.27
CA TRP A 106 30.36 -20.92 9.80
C TRP A 106 29.14 -21.11 10.71
N ILE A 107 28.22 -21.98 10.31
CA ILE A 107 27.14 -22.49 11.17
C ILE A 107 27.45 -23.95 11.48
N SER A 108 27.48 -24.33 12.74
CA SER A 108 27.63 -25.72 13.21
C SER A 108 28.86 -26.50 12.70
N GLY A 109 29.88 -25.84 12.16
CA GLY A 109 31.08 -26.48 11.60
C GLY A 109 31.07 -26.65 10.07
N THR A 110 30.10 -26.07 9.36
CA THR A 110 30.04 -26.06 7.89
C THR A 110 29.78 -24.67 7.33
N LEU A 111 30.15 -24.48 6.06
CA LEU A 111 29.79 -23.30 5.25
C LEU A 111 28.26 -23.23 5.10
N SER A 112 27.70 -22.01 5.05
CA SER A 112 26.30 -21.85 4.65
C SER A 112 26.10 -22.30 3.19
N PHE A 113 24.93 -22.84 2.85
CA PHE A 113 24.63 -23.29 1.48
C PHE A 113 24.76 -22.14 0.45
N SER A 114 24.43 -20.91 0.84
CA SER A 114 24.59 -19.72 0.00
C SER A 114 26.07 -19.35 -0.21
N ASP A 115 26.90 -19.41 0.83
CA ASP A 115 28.35 -19.14 0.71
C ASP A 115 29.05 -20.23 -0.11
N LEU A 116 28.64 -21.49 0.07
CA LEU A 116 29.09 -22.62 -0.73
C LEU A 116 28.74 -22.41 -2.21
N GLN A 117 27.48 -22.09 -2.50
CA GLN A 117 27.01 -21.84 -3.86
C GLN A 117 27.75 -20.68 -4.54
N GLU A 118 28.03 -19.57 -3.84
CA GLU A 118 28.77 -18.43 -4.41
C GLU A 118 30.26 -18.75 -4.65
N ARG A 119 30.89 -19.56 -3.78
CA ARG A 119 32.27 -20.05 -3.97
C ARG A 119 32.36 -20.98 -5.19
N VAL A 120 31.44 -21.94 -5.31
CA VAL A 120 31.34 -22.84 -6.47
C VAL A 120 31.06 -22.04 -7.75
N ARG A 121 30.09 -21.10 -7.73
CA ARG A 121 29.78 -20.18 -8.85
C ARG A 121 31.01 -19.39 -9.30
N THR A 122 31.80 -18.89 -8.35
CA THR A 122 33.04 -18.15 -8.62
C THR A 122 34.10 -19.02 -9.27
N ALA A 123 34.30 -20.26 -8.79
CA ALA A 123 35.24 -21.21 -9.38
C ALA A 123 34.82 -21.63 -10.80
N VAL A 124 33.53 -21.91 -11.03
CA VAL A 124 33.02 -22.28 -12.36
C VAL A 124 33.20 -21.12 -13.35
N ARG A 125 32.89 -19.87 -12.94
CA ARG A 125 33.15 -18.69 -13.77
C ARG A 125 34.62 -18.53 -14.11
N ALA A 126 35.53 -18.77 -13.15
CA ALA A 126 36.97 -18.72 -13.40
C ALA A 126 37.42 -19.76 -14.43
N LYS A 127 36.95 -21.01 -14.32
CA LYS A 127 37.24 -22.09 -15.27
C LYS A 127 36.73 -21.75 -16.69
N VAL A 128 35.45 -21.42 -16.81
CA VAL A 128 34.82 -20.98 -18.08
C VAL A 128 35.56 -19.79 -18.73
N SER A 129 36.01 -18.81 -17.94
CA SER A 129 36.79 -17.68 -18.47
C SER A 129 38.22 -18.03 -18.90
N THR A 130 38.77 -19.13 -18.38
CA THR A 130 40.11 -19.65 -18.74
C THR A 130 40.03 -20.47 -20.03
N ASP A 131 39.01 -21.32 -20.17
CA ASP A 131 38.82 -22.20 -21.32
C ASP A 131 38.54 -21.45 -22.64
N CYS A 132 38.17 -20.17 -22.56
CA CYS A 132 37.85 -19.31 -23.71
C CYS A 132 39.00 -18.36 -24.11
N ASP A 133 39.99 -18.12 -23.24
CA ASP A 133 41.18 -17.27 -23.43
C ASP A 133 40.91 -15.86 -24.04
N ASP A 134 39.70 -15.32 -23.86
CA ASP A 134 39.21 -14.08 -24.51
C ASP A 134 39.20 -12.84 -23.58
N GLY A 135 39.32 -13.05 -22.27
CA GLY A 135 39.31 -12.00 -21.25
C GLY A 135 37.95 -11.37 -20.93
N TYR A 136 36.84 -11.91 -21.45
CA TYR A 136 35.50 -11.34 -21.24
C TYR A 136 34.81 -11.89 -19.98
N TYR A 137 34.04 -11.02 -19.31
CA TYR A 137 33.18 -11.44 -18.19
C TYR A 137 31.97 -12.21 -18.73
N ARG A 138 31.89 -13.50 -18.41
CA ARG A 138 30.76 -14.37 -18.75
C ARG A 138 29.88 -14.62 -17.52
N TYR A 139 28.56 -14.63 -17.72
CA TYR A 139 27.60 -15.00 -16.68
C TYR A 139 27.52 -16.53 -16.57
N VAL A 140 27.43 -17.05 -15.35
CA VAL A 140 27.28 -18.48 -15.08
C VAL A 140 26.04 -18.68 -14.21
N TRP A 141 25.11 -19.46 -14.74
CA TRP A 141 23.85 -19.81 -14.07
C TRP A 141 23.97 -21.21 -13.50
N ILE A 142 23.94 -21.36 -12.18
CA ILE A 142 23.82 -22.69 -11.54
C ILE A 142 22.37 -23.14 -11.69
N ALA A 143 22.18 -24.30 -12.31
CA ALA A 143 20.88 -24.92 -12.54
C ALA A 143 20.53 -25.97 -11.48
N ASP A 144 21.54 -26.62 -10.88
CA ASP A 144 21.41 -27.53 -9.73
C ASP A 144 22.77 -27.67 -9.01
N MET A 145 22.78 -28.10 -7.73
CA MET A 145 24.00 -28.31 -6.96
C MET A 145 23.78 -29.34 -5.84
N SER A 146 24.51 -30.45 -5.88
CA SER A 146 24.54 -31.50 -4.84
C SER A 146 25.65 -31.21 -3.81
N ALA A 147 26.01 -32.19 -2.98
CA ALA A 147 27.14 -32.06 -2.05
C ALA A 147 28.52 -32.13 -2.73
N GLU A 148 28.61 -32.76 -3.91
CA GLU A 148 29.87 -33.06 -4.61
C GLU A 148 29.84 -32.66 -6.11
N GLU A 149 28.70 -32.18 -6.63
CA GLU A 149 28.50 -31.87 -8.05
C GLU A 149 27.73 -30.57 -8.27
N VAL A 150 28.05 -29.85 -9.33
CA VAL A 150 27.32 -28.64 -9.77
C VAL A 150 26.94 -28.76 -11.24
N VAL A 151 25.68 -28.42 -11.55
CA VAL A 151 25.17 -28.32 -12.92
C VAL A 151 24.97 -26.85 -13.25
N TYR A 152 25.57 -26.37 -14.34
CA TYR A 152 25.56 -24.96 -14.72
C TYR A 152 25.35 -24.74 -16.22
N SER A 153 24.98 -23.52 -16.60
CA SER A 153 25.04 -23.04 -17.99
C SER A 153 25.76 -21.70 -18.08
N VAL A 154 26.30 -21.41 -19.26
CA VAL A 154 27.09 -20.20 -19.59
C VAL A 154 26.31 -19.22 -20.47
N GLU A 155 25.07 -19.55 -20.82
CA GLU A 155 24.15 -18.77 -21.65
C GLU A 155 22.77 -18.69 -20.99
N TYR A 156 21.87 -17.88 -21.55
CA TYR A 156 20.52 -17.67 -21.03
C TYR A 156 19.45 -18.01 -22.08
N GLY A 157 18.67 -19.06 -21.83
CA GLY A 157 17.59 -19.50 -22.72
C GLY A 157 17.16 -20.95 -22.48
N PRO A 158 16.01 -21.38 -23.05
CA PRO A 158 15.46 -22.72 -22.86
C PRO A 158 16.18 -23.83 -23.65
N GLN A 159 17.17 -23.48 -24.48
CA GLN A 159 17.97 -24.41 -25.29
C GLN A 159 19.47 -24.42 -24.91
N CYS A 160 19.87 -23.70 -23.86
CA CYS A 160 21.28 -23.57 -23.50
C CYS A 160 21.83 -24.89 -22.93
N ALA A 161 23.02 -25.28 -23.40
CA ALA A 161 23.71 -26.47 -22.93
C ALA A 161 23.97 -26.40 -21.41
N LEU A 162 23.82 -27.54 -20.74
CA LEU A 162 24.09 -27.69 -19.31
C LEU A 162 25.35 -28.53 -19.15
N PHE A 163 26.22 -28.10 -18.25
CA PHE A 163 27.48 -28.77 -17.94
C PHE A 163 27.46 -29.18 -16.46
N GLN A 164 27.76 -30.45 -16.21
CA GLN A 164 27.93 -31.01 -14.87
C GLN A 164 29.43 -31.20 -14.61
N CYS A 165 29.91 -30.72 -13.47
CA CYS A 165 31.24 -31.09 -12.98
C CYS A 165 31.18 -31.43 -11.49
N THR A 166 32.05 -32.36 -11.08
CA THR A 166 32.33 -32.58 -9.65
C THR A 166 33.08 -31.38 -9.08
N TYR A 167 32.84 -31.06 -7.81
CA TYR A 167 33.59 -30.06 -7.08
C TYR A 167 34.03 -30.59 -5.71
N SER A 168 35.18 -30.14 -5.25
CA SER A 168 35.65 -30.35 -3.87
C SER A 168 35.96 -28.99 -3.24
N VAL A 169 35.77 -28.87 -1.92
CA VAL A 169 36.05 -27.65 -1.17
C VAL A 169 37.15 -27.95 -0.15
N SER A 170 38.09 -27.02 0.01
CA SER A 170 39.18 -27.20 0.97
C SER A 170 38.66 -27.26 2.43
N PRO A 171 39.37 -27.92 3.37
CA PRO A 171 38.89 -28.09 4.76
C PRO A 171 38.73 -26.78 5.56
N ASP A 172 39.37 -25.71 5.12
CA ASP A 172 39.25 -24.33 5.63
C ASP A 172 38.20 -23.50 4.86
N GLY A 173 37.58 -24.07 3.84
CA GLY A 173 36.53 -23.46 3.02
C GLY A 173 37.03 -22.41 2.01
N THR A 174 38.34 -22.20 1.86
CA THR A 174 38.90 -21.07 1.11
C THR A 174 39.01 -21.29 -0.40
N SER A 175 39.21 -22.53 -0.87
CA SER A 175 39.27 -22.87 -2.29
C SER A 175 38.24 -23.92 -2.69
N VAL A 176 37.93 -23.95 -3.99
CA VAL A 176 37.08 -24.96 -4.64
C VAL A 176 37.82 -25.47 -5.87
N GLU A 177 38.02 -26.78 -5.95
CA GLU A 177 38.58 -27.44 -7.14
C GLU A 177 37.43 -28.04 -7.98
N LEU A 178 37.58 -28.07 -9.30
CA LEU A 178 36.54 -28.49 -10.25
C LEU A 178 37.03 -29.56 -11.22
N GLY A 179 36.34 -30.70 -11.23
CA GLY A 179 36.52 -31.77 -12.21
C GLY A 179 36.22 -31.33 -13.65
N GLU A 180 36.50 -32.19 -14.61
CA GLU A 180 36.21 -31.91 -16.03
C GLU A 180 34.69 -31.80 -16.26
N PRO A 181 34.21 -30.78 -16.99
CA PRO A 181 32.79 -30.60 -17.26
C PRO A 181 32.30 -31.58 -18.33
N VAL A 182 31.18 -32.25 -18.03
CA VAL A 182 30.46 -33.15 -18.94
C VAL A 182 29.16 -32.47 -19.36
N GLU A 183 28.86 -32.45 -20.65
CA GLU A 183 27.57 -31.94 -21.15
C GLU A 183 26.43 -32.90 -20.77
N VAL A 184 25.35 -32.37 -20.19
CA VAL A 184 24.23 -33.15 -19.63
C VAL A 184 22.87 -32.60 -20.10
N VAL A 185 21.88 -33.50 -20.19
CA VAL A 185 20.52 -33.16 -20.62
C VAL A 185 19.48 -33.53 -19.54
N LYS A 186 18.54 -32.62 -19.27
CA LYS A 186 17.51 -32.81 -18.23
C LYS A 186 16.59 -33.98 -18.58
N THR A 187 16.76 -35.08 -17.84
CA THR A 187 15.99 -36.32 -17.99
C THR A 187 15.31 -36.65 -16.66
N TYR A 188 14.05 -37.08 -16.67
CA TYR A 188 13.27 -37.33 -15.46
C TYR A 188 13.26 -38.81 -15.06
N ALA A 189 13.51 -39.08 -13.78
CA ALA A 189 13.35 -40.39 -13.17
C ALA A 189 12.81 -40.27 -11.73
N PRO A 190 11.67 -40.89 -11.39
CA PRO A 190 11.18 -40.95 -10.01
C PRO A 190 11.92 -42.02 -9.19
N ALA A 191 12.22 -41.73 -7.93
CA ALA A 191 12.95 -42.62 -7.02
C ALA A 191 12.02 -43.46 -6.12
N PRO A 192 12.41 -44.70 -5.73
CA PRO A 192 11.64 -45.57 -4.85
C PRO A 192 11.87 -45.29 -3.35
N SER A 193 10.89 -45.64 -2.52
CA SER A 193 10.88 -45.39 -1.06
C SER A 193 11.55 -46.50 -0.23
N SER A 194 12.32 -46.11 0.79
CA SER A 194 12.72 -46.93 1.94
C SER A 194 12.67 -46.10 3.24
N SER A 195 12.81 -46.74 4.41
CA SER A 195 12.21 -46.24 5.67
C SER A 195 13.18 -46.10 6.86
N ALA A 196 13.06 -44.97 7.57
CA ALA A 196 13.58 -44.66 8.91
C ALA A 196 15.13 -44.60 9.06
N GLU A 197 15.74 -43.70 9.85
CA GLU A 197 15.24 -42.70 10.80
C GLU A 197 15.91 -41.32 10.52
N GLY A 198 15.33 -40.21 11.02
CA GLY A 198 16.04 -38.91 11.12
C GLY A 198 15.42 -37.72 10.33
N ASP A 199 14.75 -36.84 11.07
CA ASP A 199 14.37 -35.44 10.83
C ASP A 199 14.45 -34.75 9.44
N ALA A 200 13.28 -34.21 9.08
CA ALA A 200 13.05 -32.86 8.53
C ALA A 200 13.29 -32.51 7.03
N ALA A 201 12.34 -31.69 6.55
CA ALA A 201 12.39 -30.77 5.40
C ALA A 201 12.36 -31.31 3.95
N ALA A 202 11.18 -31.13 3.33
CA ALA A 202 10.94 -30.73 1.94
C ALA A 202 11.57 -31.54 0.77
N GLN A 203 10.72 -32.30 0.07
CA GLN A 203 10.91 -32.68 -1.34
C GLN A 203 9.72 -32.23 -2.19
N GLY A 204 9.97 -31.76 -3.41
CA GLY A 204 8.92 -31.60 -4.42
C GLY A 204 9.16 -30.53 -5.49
N ALA A 205 9.79 -30.90 -6.62
CA ALA A 205 9.33 -30.57 -7.97
C ALA A 205 10.29 -31.05 -9.09
N ALA A 206 9.94 -32.15 -9.74
CA ALA A 206 10.40 -32.56 -11.08
C ALA A 206 9.35 -33.53 -11.67
N ALA A 207 9.02 -33.56 -12.98
CA ALA A 207 9.51 -32.77 -14.11
C ALA A 207 8.45 -32.62 -15.25
N ALA A 208 8.93 -32.23 -16.45
CA ALA A 208 8.20 -31.91 -17.70
C ALA A 208 7.60 -33.14 -18.45
N VAL A 209 7.13 -33.05 -19.71
CA VAL A 209 7.93 -32.96 -20.97
C VAL A 209 7.02 -32.68 -22.21
N ALA A 210 7.59 -32.11 -23.29
CA ALA A 210 7.13 -32.05 -24.72
C ALA A 210 5.93 -31.13 -25.11
N GLU A 211 5.75 -30.58 -26.33
CA GLU A 211 6.50 -30.40 -27.63
C GLU A 211 5.64 -29.45 -28.53
N ALA A 212 5.99 -28.92 -29.73
CA ALA A 212 7.21 -28.43 -30.40
C ALA A 212 6.84 -27.81 -31.80
N GLY A 213 7.75 -27.12 -32.52
CA GLY A 213 7.57 -26.75 -33.96
C GLY A 213 8.19 -25.41 -34.43
N GLU A 214 8.88 -25.40 -35.58
CA GLU A 214 9.77 -24.32 -36.09
C GLU A 214 9.15 -23.38 -37.18
N VAL A 215 9.86 -22.28 -37.54
CA VAL A 215 10.39 -21.91 -38.91
C VAL A 215 10.67 -20.38 -39.07
N LEU A 216 11.69 -20.01 -39.85
CA LEU A 216 12.16 -18.64 -40.24
C LEU A 216 12.38 -18.60 -41.80
N PRO A 217 12.91 -17.55 -42.50
CA PRO A 217 13.29 -16.15 -42.14
C PRO A 217 12.83 -15.05 -43.17
N GLY A 218 13.22 -13.77 -42.98
CA GLY A 218 13.15 -12.71 -44.03
C GLY A 218 13.69 -11.33 -43.61
N ARG A 219 14.34 -10.58 -44.52
CA ARG A 219 14.92 -9.20 -44.30
C ARG A 219 14.32 -8.18 -45.27
N VAL A 220 14.26 -6.89 -44.87
CA VAL A 220 14.91 -5.72 -45.53
C VAL A 220 15.17 -4.64 -44.45
N LEU A 221 16.20 -3.80 -44.63
CA LEU A 221 16.45 -2.55 -43.89
C LEU A 221 16.48 -1.38 -44.88
N GLU A 222 15.78 -0.28 -44.59
CA GLU A 222 16.06 1.07 -45.12
C GLU A 222 16.13 2.06 -43.94
N SER A 223 16.67 3.27 -44.15
CA SER A 223 17.26 4.08 -43.07
C SER A 223 17.19 5.60 -43.28
N VAL A 224 17.60 6.34 -42.23
CA VAL A 224 17.69 7.82 -42.12
C VAL A 224 16.29 8.49 -42.11
N ILE A 225 15.96 9.53 -41.31
CA ILE A 225 16.76 10.60 -40.67
C ILE A 225 16.31 10.84 -39.20
N GLN A 226 17.23 11.30 -38.34
CA GLN A 226 16.93 11.72 -36.96
C GLN A 226 16.08 13.01 -36.90
N GLY A 227 15.04 13.01 -36.06
CA GLY A 227 14.28 14.22 -35.68
C GLY A 227 13.96 14.22 -34.19
N ARG A 228 14.63 15.09 -33.41
CA ARG A 228 14.42 15.20 -31.96
C ARG A 228 13.22 16.08 -31.65
N VAL A 229 12.06 15.48 -31.38
CA VAL A 229 10.83 16.19 -30.98
C VAL A 229 10.47 15.84 -29.53
N LEU A 230 10.22 16.86 -28.72
CA LEU A 230 9.56 16.73 -27.42
C LEU A 230 8.05 16.67 -27.69
N GLU A 231 7.48 15.48 -27.86
CA GLU A 231 6.03 15.36 -28.08
C GLU A 231 5.26 15.78 -26.83
N SER A 232 4.37 16.75 -27.00
CA SER A 232 3.48 17.24 -25.95
C SER A 232 2.51 16.15 -25.51
N LYS A 233 2.13 16.13 -24.22
CA LYS A 233 1.06 15.27 -23.70
C LYS A 233 -0.31 15.74 -24.22
N GLY A 234 -0.57 15.43 -25.49
CA GLY A 234 -1.72 15.83 -26.27
C GLY A 234 -3.05 15.52 -25.58
N LYS A 235 -3.94 16.52 -25.61
CA LYS A 235 -5.38 16.36 -25.37
C LYS A 235 -6.13 16.80 -26.62
N ASP A 236 -7.29 16.22 -26.89
CA ASP A 236 -8.25 16.83 -27.82
C ASP A 236 -9.05 17.96 -27.15
N SER A 237 -10.00 18.56 -27.89
CA SER A 237 -10.83 19.68 -27.41
C SER A 237 -11.57 19.39 -26.11
N ASP A 238 -11.88 18.12 -25.87
CA ASP A 238 -12.73 17.66 -24.78
C ASP A 238 -11.88 17.11 -23.62
N GLY A 239 -10.55 17.15 -23.78
CA GLY A 239 -9.57 16.79 -22.75
C GLY A 239 -9.05 15.35 -22.82
N ASN A 240 -9.47 14.55 -23.80
CA ASN A 240 -9.16 13.12 -23.91
C ASN A 240 -7.75 12.87 -24.42
N ARG A 241 -7.17 11.71 -24.07
CA ARG A 241 -5.90 11.24 -24.66
C ARG A 241 -6.20 10.54 -25.99
N VAL A 242 -5.45 10.89 -27.03
CA VAL A 242 -5.62 10.32 -28.37
C VAL A 242 -4.31 9.70 -28.83
N PHE A 243 -4.37 8.44 -29.24
CA PHE A 243 -3.22 7.69 -29.78
C PHE A 243 -3.50 7.34 -31.24
N ARG A 244 -2.51 7.50 -32.12
CA ARG A 244 -2.56 6.89 -33.44
C ARG A 244 -2.18 5.41 -33.28
N ILE A 245 -2.98 4.52 -33.85
CA ILE A 245 -2.78 3.07 -33.75
C ILE A 245 -2.80 2.41 -35.12
N GLU A 246 -2.06 1.31 -35.23
CA GLU A 246 -2.36 0.23 -36.18
C GLU A 246 -3.31 -0.72 -35.44
N ALA A 247 -4.58 -0.81 -35.87
CA ALA A 247 -5.58 -1.67 -35.23
C ALA A 247 -5.40 -3.16 -35.59
N ILE A 248 -4.92 -3.41 -36.82
CA ILE A 248 -4.52 -4.73 -37.32
C ILE A 248 -3.67 -4.57 -38.59
N ALA A 249 -2.56 -5.30 -38.67
CA ALA A 249 -1.75 -5.45 -39.89
C ALA A 249 -2.38 -6.47 -40.86
N TYR A 250 -2.19 -6.25 -42.17
CA TYR A 250 -2.60 -7.20 -43.21
C TYR A 250 -1.69 -8.44 -43.24
N GLY A 251 -2.23 -9.59 -43.63
CA GLY A 251 -1.47 -10.85 -43.75
C GLY A 251 -1.78 -11.88 -42.65
N ASP A 252 -0.77 -12.63 -42.23
CA ASP A 252 -0.93 -13.82 -41.39
C ASP A 252 -0.73 -13.53 -39.90
N SER A 253 -1.74 -13.88 -39.10
CA SER A 253 -1.74 -13.73 -37.64
C SER A 253 -1.19 -14.96 -36.92
N LYS A 254 -0.67 -14.77 -35.70
CA LYS A 254 -0.22 -15.84 -34.79
C LYS A 254 -1.29 -16.94 -34.60
N ASN A 255 -2.57 -16.56 -34.67
CA ASN A 255 -3.73 -17.44 -34.50
C ASN A 255 -4.11 -18.23 -35.77
N ARG A 256 -3.20 -18.36 -36.74
CA ARG A 256 -3.40 -19.07 -38.03
C ARG A 256 -4.56 -18.54 -38.87
N ARG A 257 -4.96 -17.27 -38.68
CA ARG A 257 -5.89 -16.56 -39.55
C ARG A 257 -5.14 -15.63 -40.50
N ARG A 258 -5.51 -15.67 -41.79
CA ARG A 258 -5.02 -14.76 -42.83
C ARG A 258 -6.04 -13.66 -43.07
N TYR A 259 -5.58 -12.41 -43.12
CA TYR A 259 -6.39 -11.21 -43.34
C TYR A 259 -5.92 -10.51 -44.63
N PRO A 260 -6.51 -10.84 -45.80
CA PRO A 260 -6.12 -10.24 -47.07
C PRO A 260 -6.39 -8.72 -47.09
N GLU A 261 -5.45 -7.95 -47.63
CA GLU A 261 -5.58 -6.48 -47.78
C GLU A 261 -6.90 -6.08 -48.44
N THR A 262 -7.35 -6.78 -49.49
CA THR A 262 -8.61 -6.50 -50.20
C THR A 262 -9.86 -6.66 -49.33
N VAL A 263 -9.81 -7.56 -48.33
CA VAL A 263 -10.89 -7.79 -47.37
C VAL A 263 -10.82 -6.77 -46.23
N MET A 264 -9.61 -6.42 -45.78
CA MET A 264 -9.44 -5.39 -44.74
C MET A 264 -9.77 -3.98 -45.25
N ARG A 265 -9.38 -3.64 -46.48
CA ARG A 265 -9.75 -2.38 -47.16
C ARG A 265 -11.26 -2.20 -47.34
N SER A 266 -12.02 -3.27 -47.53
CA SER A 266 -13.49 -3.20 -47.56
C SER A 266 -14.14 -3.20 -46.17
N ALA A 267 -13.41 -3.61 -45.13
CA ALA A 267 -13.86 -3.63 -43.74
C ALA A 267 -13.67 -2.30 -42.96
N VAL A 268 -12.99 -1.29 -43.52
CA VAL A 268 -12.67 0.00 -42.84
C VAL A 268 -13.88 0.61 -42.13
N SER A 269 -15.03 0.68 -42.81
CA SER A 269 -16.26 1.27 -42.27
C SER A 269 -16.89 0.50 -41.10
N ALA A 270 -16.44 -0.73 -40.83
CA ALA A 270 -16.85 -1.51 -39.66
C ALA A 270 -15.97 -1.25 -38.42
N TYR A 271 -14.82 -0.59 -38.57
CA TYR A 271 -13.92 -0.19 -37.47
C TYR A 271 -14.21 1.22 -36.93
N GLU A 272 -14.81 2.11 -37.72
CA GLU A 272 -15.19 3.46 -37.28
C GLU A 272 -16.21 3.39 -36.13
N GLY A 273 -15.91 4.05 -35.00
CA GLY A 273 -16.73 3.97 -33.79
C GLY A 273 -16.63 2.64 -33.02
N ALA A 274 -15.72 1.73 -33.39
CA ALA A 274 -15.50 0.50 -32.63
C ALA A 274 -15.01 0.81 -31.20
N LYS A 275 -15.57 0.12 -30.21
CA LYS A 275 -15.18 0.27 -28.80
C LYS A 275 -13.82 -0.38 -28.53
N ILE A 276 -13.10 0.15 -27.55
CA ILE A 276 -11.86 -0.41 -27.02
C ILE A 276 -12.12 -0.87 -25.58
N TYR A 277 -11.92 -2.15 -25.28
CA TYR A 277 -11.92 -2.67 -23.91
C TYR A 277 -10.49 -3.03 -23.45
N ASP A 278 -10.27 -3.12 -22.14
CA ASP A 278 -9.02 -3.58 -21.52
C ASP A 278 -8.88 -5.12 -21.47
N HIS A 279 -9.90 -5.84 -21.96
CA HIS A 279 -9.92 -7.28 -22.15
C HIS A 279 -10.88 -7.66 -23.29
N HIS A 280 -10.67 -8.83 -23.90
CA HIS A 280 -11.67 -9.41 -24.80
C HIS A 280 -12.90 -9.88 -23.99
N ARG A 281 -14.05 -9.26 -24.27
CA ARG A 281 -15.33 -9.55 -23.60
C ARG A 281 -15.80 -10.99 -23.84
N THR A 282 -16.35 -11.60 -22.80
CA THR A 282 -17.01 -12.90 -22.90
C THR A 282 -18.37 -12.81 -23.62
N GLU A 283 -18.90 -13.95 -24.07
CA GLU A 283 -20.22 -14.04 -24.70
C GLU A 283 -21.35 -13.51 -23.79
N ALA A 284 -21.21 -13.64 -22.46
CA ALA A 284 -22.16 -13.09 -21.48
C ALA A 284 -22.10 -11.54 -21.40
N GLU A 285 -20.92 -10.96 -21.57
CA GLU A 285 -20.70 -9.50 -21.56
C GLU A 285 -21.14 -8.85 -22.87
N LEU A 286 -20.97 -9.57 -23.99
CA LEU A 286 -21.57 -9.23 -25.28
C LEU A 286 -23.11 -9.29 -25.23
N ALA A 287 -23.69 -10.29 -24.56
CA ALA A 287 -25.14 -10.44 -24.42
C ALA A 287 -25.79 -9.43 -23.46
N THR A 288 -25.08 -9.02 -22.41
CA THR A 288 -25.56 -8.02 -21.42
C THR A 288 -25.27 -6.57 -21.83
N GLY A 289 -24.36 -6.34 -22.79
CA GLY A 289 -24.02 -5.00 -23.28
C GLY A 289 -23.19 -4.15 -22.31
N THR A 290 -22.40 -4.80 -21.45
CA THR A 290 -21.70 -4.15 -20.34
C THR A 290 -20.73 -3.02 -20.77
N ILE A 291 -20.52 -2.08 -19.85
CA ILE A 291 -19.50 -1.02 -19.92
C ILE A 291 -18.26 -1.32 -19.06
N VAL A 292 -18.26 -2.44 -18.32
CA VAL A 292 -17.07 -2.88 -17.57
C VAL A 292 -15.91 -3.11 -18.54
N GLY A 293 -14.72 -2.60 -18.20
CA GLY A 293 -13.52 -2.64 -19.04
C GLY A 293 -13.51 -1.69 -20.23
N LEU A 294 -14.55 -0.87 -20.46
CA LEU A 294 -14.57 0.08 -21.58
C LEU A 294 -13.57 1.22 -21.33
N VAL A 295 -12.52 1.30 -22.16
CA VAL A 295 -11.43 2.28 -22.02
C VAL A 295 -11.39 3.34 -23.12
N GLY A 296 -12.06 3.12 -24.26
CA GLY A 296 -12.05 4.07 -25.37
C GLY A 296 -12.89 3.68 -26.58
N PHE A 297 -12.68 4.39 -27.69
CA PHE A 297 -13.26 4.09 -29.00
C PHE A 297 -12.35 4.58 -30.14
N LEU A 298 -12.54 4.01 -31.35
CA LEU A 298 -11.82 4.42 -32.55
C LEU A 298 -12.59 5.50 -33.33
N ARG A 299 -11.87 6.50 -33.84
CA ARG A 299 -12.34 7.43 -34.88
C ARG A 299 -11.29 7.59 -35.99
N ASN A 300 -11.66 8.25 -37.10
CA ASN A 300 -10.76 8.57 -38.20
C ASN A 300 -10.07 7.32 -38.80
N VAL A 301 -10.80 6.22 -38.96
CA VAL A 301 -10.25 4.93 -39.40
C VAL A 301 -10.01 4.94 -40.91
N GLU A 302 -8.79 4.59 -41.31
CA GLU A 302 -8.39 4.49 -42.71
C GLU A 302 -7.54 3.24 -42.99
N ALA A 303 -7.50 2.83 -44.26
CA ALA A 303 -6.68 1.69 -44.68
C ALA A 303 -5.30 2.18 -45.15
N GLY A 304 -4.32 2.13 -44.25
CA GLY A 304 -2.91 2.39 -44.55
C GLY A 304 -2.31 1.38 -45.53
N SER A 305 -1.00 1.47 -45.76
CA SER A 305 -0.26 0.61 -46.70
C SER A 305 -0.11 -0.84 -46.21
N ALA A 306 0.04 -1.04 -44.90
CA ALA A 306 0.28 -2.36 -44.30
C ALA A 306 -0.73 -2.74 -43.19
N ALA A 307 -1.59 -1.82 -42.77
CA ALA A 307 -2.51 -2.00 -41.64
C ALA A 307 -3.77 -1.15 -41.79
N ILE A 308 -4.82 -1.49 -41.02
CA ILE A 308 -5.90 -0.56 -40.68
C ILE A 308 -5.35 0.40 -39.62
N GLU A 309 -5.36 1.69 -39.91
CA GLU A 309 -4.95 2.74 -38.98
C GLU A 309 -6.15 3.47 -38.40
N ALA A 310 -6.06 3.94 -37.15
CA ALA A 310 -7.14 4.61 -36.46
C ALA A 310 -6.62 5.57 -35.38
N ASP A 311 -7.44 6.55 -35.00
CA ASP A 311 -7.20 7.38 -33.82
C ASP A 311 -8.00 6.80 -32.64
N ALA A 312 -7.29 6.17 -31.70
CA ALA A 312 -7.86 5.66 -30.46
C ALA A 312 -8.06 6.78 -29.44
N VAL A 313 -9.33 7.09 -29.15
CA VAL A 313 -9.75 8.08 -28.14
C VAL A 313 -9.94 7.36 -26.81
N MET A 314 -9.06 7.64 -25.85
CA MET A 314 -9.07 7.02 -24.53
C MET A 314 -9.86 7.89 -23.55
N LEU A 315 -10.75 7.25 -22.78
CA LEU A 315 -11.55 7.91 -21.76
C LEU A 315 -10.65 8.47 -20.64
N PRO A 316 -10.97 9.63 -20.03
CA PRO A 316 -10.15 10.21 -18.96
C PRO A 316 -9.98 9.32 -17.71
N SER A 317 -10.90 8.36 -17.52
CA SER A 317 -10.85 7.35 -16.45
C SER A 317 -9.90 6.18 -16.74
N ALA A 318 -9.48 5.97 -17.99
CA ALA A 318 -8.70 4.81 -18.43
C ALA A 318 -7.19 4.94 -18.14
N VAL A 319 -6.82 5.48 -16.97
CA VAL A 319 -5.45 5.89 -16.63
C VAL A 319 -4.42 4.78 -16.84
N GLN A 320 -4.69 3.56 -16.33
CA GLN A 320 -3.77 2.43 -16.46
C GLN A 320 -3.55 2.01 -17.93
N ALA A 321 -4.59 2.07 -18.77
CA ALA A 321 -4.48 1.77 -20.20
C ALA A 321 -3.70 2.86 -20.95
N ILE A 322 -3.89 4.13 -20.58
CA ILE A 322 -3.14 5.28 -21.11
C ILE A 322 -1.65 5.15 -20.75
N GLU A 323 -1.33 4.83 -19.49
CA GLU A 323 0.05 4.65 -19.03
C GLU A 323 0.74 3.45 -19.70
N ALA A 324 0.03 2.33 -19.87
CA ALA A 324 0.55 1.17 -20.61
C ALA A 324 0.84 1.49 -22.09
N LEU A 325 0.00 2.31 -22.75
CA LEU A 325 0.22 2.76 -24.12
C LEU A 325 1.36 3.79 -24.23
N GLU A 326 1.48 4.73 -23.29
CA GLU A 326 2.64 5.63 -23.22
C GLU A 326 3.96 4.83 -23.02
N ALA A 327 3.95 3.80 -22.16
CA ALA A 327 5.09 2.91 -21.96
C ALA A 327 5.42 2.04 -23.20
N ALA A 328 4.41 1.52 -23.91
CA ALA A 328 4.59 0.75 -25.13
C ALA A 328 5.13 1.59 -26.31
N LEU A 329 4.86 2.91 -26.33
CA LEU A 329 5.48 3.84 -27.28
C LEU A 329 6.94 4.15 -26.92
N ALA A 330 7.25 4.32 -25.63
CA ALA A 330 8.62 4.49 -25.17
C ALA A 330 9.48 3.26 -25.51
N ALA A 331 9.00 2.05 -25.19
CA ALA A 331 9.69 0.80 -25.50
C ALA A 331 9.98 0.63 -27.01
N GLN A 332 9.03 0.97 -27.88
CA GLN A 332 9.24 0.95 -29.33
C GLN A 332 10.29 1.97 -29.80
N THR A 333 10.40 3.12 -29.12
CA THR A 333 11.42 4.13 -29.43
C THR A 333 12.83 3.63 -29.10
N ASP A 334 12.98 2.82 -28.05
CA ASP A 334 14.23 2.14 -27.66
C ASP A 334 14.48 0.84 -28.47
N GLY A 335 13.62 0.51 -29.44
CA GLY A 335 13.74 -0.69 -30.27
C GLY A 335 13.33 -2.00 -29.58
N LEU A 336 12.67 -1.92 -28.43
CA LEU A 336 12.14 -3.06 -27.69
C LEU A 336 10.74 -3.44 -28.20
N ALA A 337 10.33 -4.68 -27.94
CA ALA A 337 8.96 -5.12 -28.22
C ALA A 337 7.95 -4.35 -27.34
N PRO A 338 6.80 -3.90 -27.88
CA PRO A 338 5.78 -3.21 -27.10
C PRO A 338 5.17 -4.16 -26.05
N MET A 339 5.03 -3.68 -24.81
CA MET A 339 4.47 -4.47 -23.69
C MET A 339 2.95 -4.69 -23.78
N VAL A 340 2.26 -3.85 -24.55
CA VAL A 340 0.84 -3.99 -24.90
C VAL A 340 0.63 -3.56 -26.35
N GLY A 341 -0.40 -4.12 -26.98
CA GLY A 341 -0.87 -3.77 -28.31
C GLY A 341 -2.37 -3.93 -28.44
N PHE A 342 -2.86 -3.95 -29.68
CA PHE A 342 -4.28 -4.03 -30.01
C PHE A 342 -4.61 -5.35 -30.72
N SER A 343 -5.77 -5.91 -30.38
CA SER A 343 -6.33 -7.12 -30.99
C SER A 343 -7.81 -6.87 -31.29
N HIS A 344 -8.24 -7.07 -32.55
CA HIS A 344 -9.67 -6.99 -32.85
C HIS A 344 -10.41 -8.22 -32.34
N ASP A 345 -11.64 -8.01 -31.86
CA ASP A 345 -12.69 -9.04 -31.91
C ASP A 345 -13.66 -8.68 -33.04
N ALA A 346 -13.81 -9.58 -34.00
CA ALA A 346 -14.58 -9.35 -35.21
C ALA A 346 -15.22 -10.63 -35.75
N MET A 347 -16.48 -10.51 -36.14
CA MET A 347 -17.21 -11.52 -36.90
C MET A 347 -16.84 -11.40 -38.39
N GLY A 348 -16.64 -12.54 -39.03
CA GLY A 348 -16.32 -12.63 -40.44
C GLY A 348 -16.54 -14.04 -40.99
N THR A 349 -16.60 -14.16 -42.31
CA THR A 349 -16.59 -15.46 -43.00
C THR A 349 -15.16 -15.83 -43.32
N PHE A 350 -14.79 -17.08 -43.04
CA PHE A 350 -13.44 -17.61 -43.28
C PHE A 350 -13.53 -18.84 -44.19
N LYS A 351 -12.57 -19.00 -45.10
CA LYS A 351 -12.32 -20.24 -45.84
C LYS A 351 -11.06 -20.91 -45.29
N THR A 352 -11.06 -22.23 -45.17
CA THR A 352 -9.82 -22.96 -44.87
C THR A 352 -8.97 -23.01 -46.13
N VAL A 353 -7.70 -22.59 -46.02
CA VAL A 353 -6.69 -22.67 -47.08
C VAL A 353 -5.55 -23.53 -46.55
N THR A 354 -5.09 -24.48 -47.36
CA THR A 354 -3.93 -25.33 -47.02
C THR A 354 -2.76 -24.92 -47.90
N GLU A 355 -1.70 -24.41 -47.29
CA GLU A 355 -0.45 -24.04 -47.97
C GLU A 355 0.71 -24.87 -47.40
N GLY A 356 1.27 -25.75 -48.23
CA GLY A 356 2.26 -26.73 -47.79
C GLY A 356 1.69 -27.64 -46.70
N ALA A 357 2.30 -27.62 -45.52
CA ALA A 357 1.89 -28.40 -44.35
C ALA A 357 0.97 -27.62 -43.38
N LEU A 358 0.69 -26.33 -43.64
CA LEU A 358 -0.07 -25.46 -42.75
C LEU A 358 -1.53 -25.30 -43.24
N GLN A 359 -2.47 -25.47 -42.32
CA GLN A 359 -3.86 -25.05 -42.51
C GLN A 359 -4.06 -23.67 -41.88
N LEU A 360 -4.56 -22.74 -42.69
CA LEU A 360 -4.87 -21.36 -42.35
C LEU A 360 -6.36 -21.10 -42.56
N GLN A 361 -6.93 -20.16 -41.80
CA GLN A 361 -8.28 -19.63 -42.04
C GLN A 361 -8.18 -18.24 -42.68
N GLU A 362 -8.40 -18.14 -43.98
CA GLU A 362 -8.37 -16.87 -44.70
C GLU A 362 -9.74 -16.19 -44.63
N ALA A 363 -9.76 -14.96 -44.12
CA ALA A 363 -10.96 -14.12 -44.10
C ALA A 363 -11.41 -13.80 -45.54
N THR A 364 -12.67 -14.07 -45.87
CA THR A 364 -13.29 -13.70 -47.15
C THR A 364 -14.17 -12.46 -47.04
N ALA A 365 -14.69 -12.17 -45.84
CA ALA A 365 -15.34 -10.92 -45.47
C ALA A 365 -15.27 -10.73 -43.96
N ILE A 366 -15.05 -9.50 -43.49
CA ILE A 366 -15.36 -9.10 -42.11
C ILE A 366 -16.78 -8.53 -42.13
N THR A 367 -17.68 -9.10 -41.33
CA THR A 367 -19.12 -8.73 -41.33
C THR A 367 -19.46 -7.73 -40.23
N LYS A 368 -18.71 -7.73 -39.12
CA LYS A 368 -18.86 -6.78 -38.00
C LYS A 368 -17.63 -6.81 -37.09
N VAL A 369 -17.10 -5.65 -36.71
CA VAL A 369 -16.17 -5.54 -35.57
C VAL A 369 -17.00 -5.39 -34.28
N LEU A 370 -16.62 -6.13 -33.23
CA LEU A 370 -17.27 -6.08 -31.92
C LEU A 370 -16.52 -5.12 -30.99
N SER A 371 -15.19 -5.18 -30.99
CA SER A 371 -14.28 -4.22 -30.35
C SER A 371 -12.85 -4.37 -30.89
N VAL A 372 -11.97 -3.41 -30.54
CA VAL A 372 -10.52 -3.49 -30.75
C VAL A 372 -9.87 -3.29 -29.40
N ASP A 373 -9.48 -4.38 -28.76
CA ASP A 373 -9.18 -4.44 -27.33
C ASP A 373 -7.66 -4.40 -27.07
N ILE A 374 -7.28 -3.86 -25.92
CA ILE A 374 -5.87 -3.80 -25.48
C ILE A 374 -5.48 -5.15 -24.90
N VAL A 375 -4.34 -5.69 -25.36
CA VAL A 375 -3.81 -7.00 -24.96
C VAL A 375 -2.30 -6.94 -24.76
N SER A 376 -1.70 -7.85 -24.00
CA SER A 376 -0.24 -8.02 -23.95
C SER A 376 0.33 -8.47 -25.29
N ASP A 377 -0.32 -9.46 -25.91
CA ASP A 377 0.20 -10.22 -27.04
C ASP A 377 -0.69 -10.08 -28.29
N PRO A 378 -0.59 -8.97 -29.05
CA PRO A 378 -1.39 -8.78 -30.26
C PRO A 378 -1.12 -9.92 -31.26
N ALA A 379 -2.19 -10.60 -31.67
CA ALA A 379 -2.11 -11.75 -32.58
C ALA A 379 -1.87 -11.34 -34.04
N ALA A 380 -2.29 -10.14 -34.42
CA ALA A 380 -2.25 -9.61 -35.79
C ALA A 380 -1.54 -8.23 -35.87
N GLY A 381 -0.50 -8.03 -35.04
CA GLY A 381 0.43 -6.90 -35.14
C GLY A 381 -0.07 -5.53 -34.68
N GLY A 382 -1.29 -5.41 -34.15
CA GLY A 382 -1.85 -4.13 -33.72
C GLY A 382 -1.10 -3.50 -32.54
N LYS A 383 -0.89 -2.17 -32.58
CA LYS A 383 -0.01 -1.40 -31.68
C LYS A 383 -0.30 0.10 -31.75
N ALA A 384 0.09 0.87 -30.73
CA ALA A 384 0.17 2.33 -30.85
C ALA A 384 1.43 2.74 -31.61
N THR A 385 1.34 3.80 -32.42
CA THR A 385 2.44 4.33 -33.23
C THR A 385 2.90 5.74 -32.85
N ARG A 386 2.01 6.61 -32.32
CA ARG A 386 2.35 7.91 -31.71
C ARG A 386 1.21 8.49 -30.87
N VAL A 387 1.48 9.52 -30.08
CA VAL A 387 0.44 10.35 -29.44
C VAL A 387 -0.04 11.42 -30.43
N VAL A 388 -1.33 11.77 -30.39
CA VAL A 388 -1.91 12.84 -31.21
C VAL A 388 -2.20 14.06 -30.34
N ALA A 389 -1.54 15.19 -30.66
CA ALA A 389 -1.86 16.49 -30.06
C ALA A 389 -3.08 17.12 -30.75
N GLY A 390 -4.08 17.54 -29.99
CA GLY A 390 -5.28 18.19 -30.53
C GLY A 390 -4.96 19.56 -31.13
N GLY A 391 -5.03 19.66 -32.45
CA GLY A 391 -4.65 20.88 -33.17
C GLY A 391 -4.77 20.78 -34.69
N ILE A 392 -5.89 20.28 -35.23
CA ILE A 392 -6.14 20.33 -36.68
C ILE A 392 -6.65 21.72 -37.06
N THR A 393 -5.72 22.65 -37.28
CA THR A 393 -5.96 23.85 -38.12
C THR A 393 -5.28 23.63 -39.47
N THR A 394 -6.03 23.71 -40.55
CA THR A 394 -5.55 23.47 -41.92
C THR A 394 -4.65 24.61 -42.42
N ASN A 395 -3.58 24.25 -43.15
CA ASN A 395 -2.51 25.11 -43.68
C ASN A 395 -1.59 25.67 -42.57
N ASP A 396 -0.25 25.66 -42.66
CA ASP A 396 0.63 25.77 -43.84
C ASP A 396 1.91 24.89 -43.71
N PRO A 397 2.79 24.80 -44.73
CA PRO A 397 3.96 23.92 -44.74
C PRO A 397 5.27 24.55 -44.21
N ALA A 398 6.29 23.70 -44.05
CA ALA A 398 7.72 24.04 -44.03
C ALA A 398 8.23 24.99 -42.92
N GLY A 399 8.45 24.43 -41.72
CA GLY A 399 9.55 24.74 -40.80
C GLY A 399 9.98 26.21 -40.61
N THR A 400 9.48 26.85 -39.55
CA THR A 400 10.12 28.01 -38.91
C THR A 400 9.91 27.91 -37.40
N ALA A 401 10.95 28.19 -36.60
CA ALA A 401 10.92 28.04 -35.15
C ALA A 401 11.15 29.39 -34.43
N PRO A 402 10.12 29.91 -33.73
CA PRO A 402 10.27 30.75 -32.55
C PRO A 402 9.79 29.98 -31.29
N GLY A 403 10.23 30.29 -30.08
CA GLY A 403 11.25 31.23 -29.64
C GLY A 403 11.29 31.11 -28.11
N GLY A 404 12.45 30.81 -27.52
CA GLY A 404 12.50 30.34 -26.14
C GLY A 404 12.32 31.45 -25.10
N GLU A 405 11.36 31.28 -24.20
CA GLU A 405 11.30 32.02 -22.94
C GLU A 405 10.90 31.04 -21.82
N SER A 406 11.59 31.10 -20.67
CA SER A 406 11.38 30.17 -19.56
C SER A 406 10.77 30.88 -18.35
N THR A 407 9.60 30.42 -17.93
CA THR A 407 8.97 30.83 -16.67
C THR A 407 8.64 29.59 -15.85
N LYS A 408 8.91 29.66 -14.55
CA LYS A 408 8.64 28.59 -13.59
C LYS A 408 7.17 28.56 -13.16
N GLU A 409 6.78 27.41 -12.62
CA GLU A 409 5.85 27.23 -11.49
C GLU A 409 4.76 28.31 -11.26
N THR A 410 3.51 27.93 -11.51
CA THR A 410 2.39 28.29 -10.60
C THR A 410 1.35 27.18 -10.62
N ASP A 411 1.29 26.38 -9.55
CA ASP A 411 0.10 25.57 -9.27
C ASP A 411 -1.03 26.51 -8.82
N VAL A 412 -1.94 26.82 -9.75
CA VAL A 412 -3.09 27.70 -9.47
C VAL A 412 -4.10 26.94 -8.60
N THR A 413 -3.93 27.05 -7.29
CA THR A 413 -4.87 26.52 -6.29
C THR A 413 -6.06 27.47 -6.17
N PHE A 414 -7.15 27.16 -6.89
CA PHE A 414 -8.40 27.90 -6.81
C PHE A 414 -8.94 27.94 -5.38
N THR A 415 -9.23 29.14 -4.87
CA THR A 415 -9.81 29.29 -3.53
C THR A 415 -11.32 29.10 -3.59
N LYS A 416 -11.91 28.85 -2.41
CA LYS A 416 -13.37 28.77 -2.26
C LYS A 416 -14.09 30.10 -2.59
N ALA A 417 -13.37 31.22 -2.64
CA ALA A 417 -13.92 32.51 -3.07
C ALA A 417 -14.02 32.61 -4.60
N ASP A 418 -13.01 32.13 -5.34
CA ASP A 418 -12.96 32.20 -6.81
C ASP A 418 -14.08 31.36 -7.44
N VAL A 419 -14.30 30.15 -6.91
CA VAL A 419 -15.41 29.28 -7.30
C VAL A 419 -16.77 29.93 -7.00
N LEU A 420 -16.88 30.67 -5.89
CA LEU A 420 -18.13 31.35 -5.50
C LEU A 420 -18.39 32.63 -6.32
N ALA A 421 -17.35 33.25 -6.87
CA ALA A 421 -17.48 34.33 -7.85
C ALA A 421 -17.97 33.78 -9.20
N ALA A 422 -17.31 32.74 -9.73
CA ALA A 422 -17.71 32.09 -10.98
C ALA A 422 -19.18 31.62 -10.96
N LEU A 423 -19.64 31.00 -9.86
CA LEU A 423 -21.03 30.54 -9.70
C LEU A 423 -22.06 31.68 -9.59
N LYS A 424 -21.66 32.90 -9.22
CA LYS A 424 -22.56 34.07 -9.24
C LYS A 424 -22.79 34.58 -10.65
N ASP A 425 -21.74 34.69 -11.44
CA ASP A 425 -21.81 35.30 -12.77
C ASP A 425 -22.22 34.30 -13.86
N ALA A 426 -22.07 32.99 -13.63
CA ALA A 426 -22.52 31.92 -14.52
C ALA A 426 -24.01 32.02 -14.92
N THR A 427 -24.30 31.80 -16.20
CA THR A 427 -25.65 31.86 -16.76
C THR A 427 -26.50 30.64 -16.34
N PRO A 428 -27.84 30.73 -16.43
CA PRO A 428 -28.72 29.60 -16.15
C PRO A 428 -28.43 28.35 -17.01
N ALA A 429 -27.90 28.53 -18.23
CA ALA A 429 -27.58 27.42 -19.12
C ALA A 429 -26.30 26.68 -18.69
N GLU A 430 -25.26 27.40 -18.29
CA GLU A 430 -24.01 26.83 -17.79
C GLU A 430 -24.22 26.12 -16.43
N LEU A 431 -25.04 26.70 -15.56
CA LEU A 431 -25.43 26.07 -14.30
C LEU A 431 -26.24 24.79 -14.55
N ALA A 432 -27.20 24.81 -15.48
CA ALA A 432 -27.99 23.62 -15.83
C ALA A 432 -27.12 22.51 -16.46
N ALA A 433 -26.12 22.86 -17.27
CA ALA A 433 -25.14 21.91 -17.79
C ALA A 433 -24.29 21.24 -16.69
N ALA A 434 -24.07 21.93 -15.56
CA ALA A 434 -23.45 21.40 -14.36
C ALA A 434 -24.43 20.73 -13.36
N GLY A 435 -25.72 20.58 -13.73
CA GLY A 435 -26.75 19.99 -12.86
C GLY A 435 -27.24 20.88 -11.72
N LEU A 436 -26.94 22.19 -11.76
CA LEU A 436 -27.25 23.17 -10.72
C LEU A 436 -28.33 24.16 -11.17
N SER A 437 -29.02 24.78 -10.21
CA SER A 437 -29.98 25.86 -10.47
C SER A 437 -29.87 26.98 -9.44
N LYS A 438 -30.15 28.22 -9.85
CA LYS A 438 -30.20 29.39 -8.97
C LYS A 438 -31.53 29.39 -8.20
N ALA A 439 -31.46 29.33 -6.88
CA ALA A 439 -32.63 29.38 -6.01
C ALA A 439 -33.28 30.76 -6.03
N SER A 440 -34.63 30.81 -6.08
CA SER A 440 -35.38 32.07 -6.00
C SER A 440 -35.29 32.68 -4.59
N GLU A 441 -34.99 33.97 -4.51
CA GLU A 441 -34.89 34.70 -3.25
C GLU A 441 -36.24 34.75 -2.52
N THR A 442 -36.35 34.02 -1.41
CA THR A 442 -37.52 34.06 -0.55
C THR A 442 -37.36 35.16 0.49
N THR A 443 -37.95 36.34 0.22
CA THR A 443 -37.97 37.45 1.18
C THR A 443 -38.82 37.08 2.40
N THR A 444 -38.22 37.09 3.59
CA THR A 444 -38.89 36.70 4.83
C THR A 444 -39.92 37.73 5.31
N SER A 445 -41.11 37.25 5.69
CA SER A 445 -42.02 37.99 6.57
C SER A 445 -42.76 37.04 7.51
N THR A 446 -42.86 37.42 8.78
CA THR A 446 -43.39 36.59 9.87
C THR A 446 -44.90 36.82 10.06
N PRO A 447 -45.73 35.77 10.27
CA PRO A 447 -47.18 35.93 10.32
C PRO A 447 -47.72 36.41 11.67
N ALA A 448 -48.61 37.40 11.64
CA ALA A 448 -49.54 37.74 12.73
C ALA A 448 -50.72 38.58 12.18
N GLY A 449 -51.91 38.45 12.76
CA GLY A 449 -53.04 39.38 12.52
C GLY A 449 -54.22 38.80 11.74
N THR A 450 -55.24 38.36 12.47
CA THR A 450 -56.60 38.05 12.01
C THR A 450 -57.33 39.23 11.34
N THR A 451 -58.41 38.94 10.58
CA THR A 451 -59.75 39.60 10.60
C THR A 451 -60.36 39.83 9.20
N GLN A 452 -61.44 39.10 8.86
CA GLN A 452 -62.52 39.55 7.96
C GLN A 452 -63.44 40.55 8.73
N PRO A 453 -64.19 41.50 8.12
CA PRO A 453 -64.97 41.30 6.87
C PRO A 453 -65.11 42.54 5.94
N GLY A 454 -65.98 42.43 4.91
CA GLY A 454 -66.35 43.48 3.94
C GLY A 454 -65.89 43.14 2.51
N GLY A 455 -66.64 43.35 1.41
CA GLY A 455 -67.91 44.07 1.22
C GLY A 455 -67.66 45.51 0.73
N THR A 456 -68.19 45.99 -0.41
CA THR A 456 -69.17 45.41 -1.35
C THR A 456 -69.08 46.15 -2.71
N GLU A 457 -69.62 45.56 -3.80
CA GLU A 457 -70.15 46.27 -5.00
C GLU A 457 -69.13 46.95 -5.96
N THR A 458 -69.38 47.20 -7.28
CA THR A 458 -70.58 47.05 -8.13
C THR A 458 -70.26 46.63 -9.58
N LYS A 459 -71.02 45.66 -10.13
CA LYS A 459 -71.37 45.36 -11.56
C LYS A 459 -70.43 45.70 -12.73
N ALA A 460 -70.22 44.69 -13.57
CA ALA A 460 -70.59 44.75 -14.99
C ALA A 460 -71.57 43.60 -15.29
N THR A 461 -72.46 43.75 -16.27
CA THR A 461 -73.63 42.86 -16.46
C THR A 461 -73.44 41.89 -17.64
N GLU A 462 -73.81 40.63 -17.39
CA GLU A 462 -74.24 39.55 -18.30
C GLU A 462 -73.82 39.58 -19.79
N THR A 463 -73.17 38.49 -20.23
CA THR A 463 -73.81 37.62 -21.23
C THR A 463 -73.49 36.17 -20.90
N GLU A 464 -74.52 35.32 -20.89
CA GLU A 464 -74.44 33.92 -20.50
C GLU A 464 -73.77 33.06 -21.59
N THR A 465 -72.76 32.29 -21.21
CA THR A 465 -72.34 31.11 -21.98
C THR A 465 -72.24 29.92 -21.02
N VAL A 466 -73.21 29.02 -21.13
CA VAL A 466 -73.25 27.78 -20.34
C VAL A 466 -72.03 26.95 -20.66
N ARG A 467 -71.06 26.88 -19.72
CA ARG A 467 -69.95 25.94 -19.80
C ARG A 467 -70.51 24.53 -19.64
N VAL A 468 -70.72 23.88 -20.78
CA VAL A 468 -71.19 22.49 -20.86
C VAL A 468 -70.21 21.59 -20.10
N GLY A 469 -70.62 21.10 -18.93
CA GLY A 469 -69.80 20.22 -18.10
C GLY A 469 -69.38 18.96 -18.86
N GLU A 470 -68.12 18.55 -18.68
CA GLU A 470 -67.58 17.37 -19.34
C GLU A 470 -68.36 16.12 -18.93
N ALA A 471 -68.59 15.21 -19.87
CA ALA A 471 -69.29 13.98 -19.58
C ALA A 471 -68.36 12.99 -18.86
N LYS A 472 -68.84 12.44 -17.74
CA LYS A 472 -68.12 11.46 -16.89
C LYS A 472 -67.57 10.25 -17.64
N ASP A 473 -68.24 9.83 -18.70
CA ASP A 473 -67.81 8.71 -19.56
C ASP A 473 -67.03 9.11 -20.82
N SER A 474 -66.80 10.41 -21.05
CA SER A 474 -65.95 10.87 -22.13
C SER A 474 -64.47 10.58 -21.85
N PHE A 475 -63.68 10.39 -22.92
CA PHE A 475 -62.23 10.19 -22.81
C PHE A 475 -61.54 11.37 -22.09
N MET A 476 -61.93 12.61 -22.42
CA MET A 476 -61.41 13.82 -21.77
C MET A 476 -61.77 13.87 -20.29
N GLY A 477 -63.04 13.66 -19.93
CA GLY A 477 -63.47 13.67 -18.53
C GLY A 477 -62.77 12.62 -17.69
N ARG A 478 -62.57 11.40 -18.20
CA ARG A 478 -61.83 10.34 -17.51
C ARG A 478 -60.33 10.66 -17.38
N LEU A 479 -59.73 11.27 -18.40
CA LEU A 479 -58.33 11.72 -18.36
C LEU A 479 -58.13 12.85 -17.34
N LEU A 480 -59.06 13.81 -17.28
CA LEU A 480 -59.03 14.95 -16.37
C LEU A 480 -59.30 14.55 -14.91
N ILE A 481 -60.20 13.60 -14.66
CA ILE A 481 -60.35 13.00 -13.32
C ILE A 481 -59.06 12.31 -12.90
N LYS A 482 -58.43 11.53 -13.80
CA LYS A 482 -57.17 10.85 -13.50
C LYS A 482 -56.04 11.84 -13.20
N SER A 483 -55.80 12.83 -14.06
CA SER A 483 -54.70 13.79 -13.86
C SER A 483 -54.86 14.54 -12.55
N LYS A 484 -56.08 15.02 -12.23
CA LYS A 484 -56.37 15.68 -10.94
C LYS A 484 -56.12 14.76 -9.73
N VAL A 485 -56.36 13.45 -9.82
CA VAL A 485 -56.05 12.48 -8.75
C VAL A 485 -54.55 12.16 -8.65
N ASP A 486 -53.83 12.11 -9.77
CA ASP A 486 -52.36 11.98 -9.79
C ASP A 486 -51.69 13.23 -9.20
N ASP A 487 -52.09 14.44 -9.63
CA ASP A 487 -51.65 15.75 -9.14
C ASP A 487 -52.01 15.97 -7.65
N ALA A 488 -53.08 15.33 -7.17
CA ALA A 488 -53.47 15.40 -5.78
C ALA A 488 -52.50 14.71 -4.81
N GLY A 489 -51.51 13.95 -5.29
CA GLY A 489 -50.42 13.43 -4.46
C GLY A 489 -50.81 12.29 -3.52
N PHE A 490 -51.84 11.52 -3.85
CA PHE A 490 -52.16 10.28 -3.12
C PHE A 490 -51.06 9.21 -3.34
N PRO A 491 -50.79 8.31 -2.38
CA PRO A 491 -49.89 7.17 -2.56
C PRO A 491 -50.32 6.28 -3.73
N GLU A 492 -49.35 5.80 -4.51
CA GLU A 492 -49.57 5.10 -5.79
C GLU A 492 -50.59 3.96 -5.69
N ALA A 493 -50.44 3.07 -4.70
CA ALA A 493 -51.34 1.94 -4.44
C ALA A 493 -52.81 2.34 -4.16
N ALA A 494 -53.05 3.58 -3.70
CA ALA A 494 -54.40 4.09 -3.44
C ALA A 494 -55.02 4.80 -4.66
N ARG A 495 -54.22 5.27 -5.62
CA ARG A 495 -54.71 6.14 -6.71
C ARG A 495 -55.81 5.51 -7.56
N ALA A 496 -55.76 4.20 -7.82
CA ALA A 496 -56.81 3.51 -8.56
C ALA A 496 -58.15 3.57 -7.83
N SER A 497 -58.19 3.19 -6.55
CA SER A 497 -59.41 3.22 -5.72
C SER A 497 -59.92 4.63 -5.44
N VAL A 498 -59.02 5.63 -5.30
CA VAL A 498 -59.41 7.05 -5.23
C VAL A 498 -59.99 7.54 -6.55
N THR A 499 -59.40 7.18 -7.70
CA THR A 499 -59.93 7.54 -9.03
C THR A 499 -61.32 6.95 -9.23
N GLU A 500 -61.52 5.69 -8.86
CA GLU A 500 -62.83 5.03 -8.90
C GLU A 500 -63.84 5.71 -7.96
N SER A 501 -63.46 6.05 -6.73
CA SER A 501 -64.31 6.73 -5.75
C SER A 501 -64.72 8.13 -6.20
N VAL A 502 -63.78 8.94 -6.70
CA VAL A 502 -64.05 10.26 -7.28
C VAL A 502 -64.97 10.12 -8.49
N THR A 503 -64.67 9.19 -9.40
CA THR A 503 -65.52 8.94 -10.58
C THR A 503 -66.93 8.55 -10.17
N ALA A 504 -67.10 7.65 -9.21
CA ALA A 504 -68.40 7.23 -8.70
C ALA A 504 -69.21 8.40 -8.13
N ALA A 505 -68.59 9.25 -7.31
CA ALA A 505 -69.22 10.40 -6.64
C ALA A 505 -69.52 11.60 -7.58
N LEU A 506 -68.94 11.66 -8.78
CA LEU A 506 -69.20 12.73 -9.74
C LEU A 506 -70.53 12.52 -10.51
N PRO A 507 -71.30 13.60 -10.79
CA PRO A 507 -72.47 13.54 -11.67
C PRO A 507 -72.09 13.31 -13.14
N ASP A 508 -73.04 12.86 -13.96
CA ASP A 508 -72.86 12.50 -15.38
C ASP A 508 -72.24 13.62 -16.23
N ARG A 509 -72.47 14.89 -15.84
CA ARG A 509 -71.71 16.05 -16.30
C ARG A 509 -71.16 16.83 -15.12
N PHE A 510 -69.86 17.11 -15.14
CA PHE A 510 -69.15 17.74 -14.04
C PHE A 510 -68.26 18.89 -14.50
N THR A 511 -67.66 19.62 -13.56
CA THR A 511 -66.64 20.65 -13.81
C THR A 511 -65.39 20.37 -12.97
N GLU A 512 -64.24 20.95 -13.31
CA GLU A 512 -63.00 20.81 -12.52
C GLU A 512 -63.20 21.08 -11.03
N ALA A 513 -63.91 22.16 -10.68
CA ALA A 513 -64.23 22.50 -9.30
C ALA A 513 -65.06 21.42 -8.57
N THR A 514 -65.82 20.60 -9.32
CA THR A 514 -66.53 19.44 -8.77
C THR A 514 -65.57 18.27 -8.48
N VAL A 515 -64.55 18.06 -9.32
CA VAL A 515 -63.49 17.06 -9.09
C VAL A 515 -62.64 17.46 -7.89
N ASP A 516 -62.19 18.72 -7.87
CA ASP A 516 -61.35 19.29 -6.81
C ASP A 516 -62.05 19.22 -5.44
N ALA A 517 -63.36 19.46 -5.40
CA ALA A 517 -64.18 19.30 -4.18
C ALA A 517 -64.27 17.84 -3.69
N GLN A 518 -64.42 16.86 -4.58
CA GLN A 518 -64.45 15.43 -4.19
C GLN A 518 -63.06 14.96 -3.72
N ILE A 519 -61.99 15.39 -4.38
CA ILE A 519 -60.61 15.16 -3.96
C ILE A 519 -60.35 15.75 -2.56
N ALA A 520 -60.83 16.98 -2.29
CA ALA A 520 -60.73 17.60 -0.98
C ALA A 520 -61.51 16.83 0.11
N ALA A 521 -62.70 16.32 -0.20
CA ALA A 521 -63.48 15.49 0.72
C ALA A 521 -62.77 14.17 1.07
N ILE A 522 -62.18 13.48 0.07
CA ILE A 522 -61.41 12.24 0.30
C ILE A 522 -60.13 12.53 1.09
N LYS A 523 -59.43 13.64 0.83
CA LYS A 523 -58.27 14.08 1.65
C LYS A 523 -58.67 14.36 3.10
N ALA A 524 -59.81 15.01 3.33
CA ALA A 524 -60.33 15.24 4.67
C ALA A 524 -60.58 13.91 5.40
N ALA A 525 -61.24 12.95 4.75
CA ALA A 525 -61.49 11.61 5.28
C ALA A 525 -60.19 10.83 5.58
N TRP A 526 -59.19 10.90 4.70
CA TRP A 526 -57.84 10.36 4.95
C TRP A 526 -57.20 10.98 6.19
N SER A 527 -57.23 12.32 6.33
CA SER A 527 -56.66 13.00 7.51
C SER A 527 -57.36 12.65 8.83
N THR A 528 -58.62 12.18 8.78
CA THR A 528 -59.31 11.62 9.96
C THR A 528 -58.95 10.16 10.22
N LEU A 529 -58.65 9.36 9.19
CA LEU A 529 -58.18 7.97 9.34
C LEU A 529 -56.73 7.90 9.85
N GLU A 530 -55.84 8.79 9.38
CA GLU A 530 -54.47 8.92 9.89
C GLU A 530 -54.44 9.28 11.38
N ARG A 531 -55.32 10.20 11.81
CA ARG A 531 -55.53 10.57 13.22
C ARG A 531 -56.16 9.48 14.07
N ALA A 532 -56.77 8.46 13.45
CA ALA A 532 -57.35 7.31 14.15
C ALA A 532 -56.41 6.09 14.22
N GLU A 533 -55.17 6.22 13.71
CA GLU A 533 -54.12 5.19 13.65
C GLU A 533 -54.51 3.86 12.94
N LEU A 534 -55.64 3.83 12.24
CA LEU A 534 -56.17 2.66 11.53
C LEU A 534 -55.61 2.47 10.10
N ALA A 535 -54.69 3.33 9.66
CA ALA A 535 -53.99 3.18 8.40
C ALA A 535 -52.73 2.28 8.58
N PRO A 536 -52.52 1.25 7.73
CA PRO A 536 -51.37 0.36 7.84
C PRO A 536 -50.06 1.10 7.52
N ARG A 537 -49.32 1.49 8.57
CA ARG A 537 -48.01 2.16 8.45
C ARG A 537 -46.94 1.16 7.97
N HIS A 538 -46.75 1.09 6.67
CA HIS A 538 -45.60 0.43 6.04
C HIS A 538 -44.70 1.46 5.32
N THR A 539 -44.22 2.43 6.09
CA THR A 539 -43.08 3.27 5.69
C THR A 539 -41.81 2.43 5.67
N VAL A 540 -41.60 1.67 4.59
CA VAL A 540 -40.32 1.03 4.28
C VAL A 540 -39.34 2.11 3.83
N GLN A 541 -38.84 2.88 4.79
CA GLN A 541 -37.78 3.83 4.54
C GLN A 541 -36.47 3.05 4.41
N VAL A 542 -35.96 2.93 3.18
CA VAL A 542 -34.65 2.33 2.92
C VAL A 542 -33.57 3.36 3.31
N THR A 543 -33.33 3.45 4.62
CA THR A 543 -32.36 4.39 5.23
C THR A 543 -30.89 4.03 4.96
N GLN A 544 -30.64 2.82 4.45
CA GLN A 544 -29.33 2.27 4.12
C GLN A 544 -29.48 1.26 2.98
N GLU A 545 -28.47 1.19 2.13
CA GLU A 545 -28.34 0.14 1.11
C GLU A 545 -28.18 -1.25 1.75
N ALA A 546 -28.50 -2.29 0.99
CA ALA A 546 -28.46 -3.68 1.48
C ALA A 546 -27.06 -4.10 1.98
N LEU A 547 -25.98 -3.60 1.36
CA LEU A 547 -24.61 -3.87 1.78
C LEU A 547 -24.32 -3.27 3.17
N SER A 548 -24.66 -2.00 3.39
CA SER A 548 -24.44 -1.31 4.68
C SER A 548 -25.12 -2.04 5.83
N LYS A 549 -26.34 -2.55 5.64
CA LYS A 549 -27.05 -3.32 6.69
C LYS A 549 -26.34 -4.63 7.04
N LYS A 550 -25.70 -5.30 6.07
CA LYS A 550 -24.92 -6.52 6.29
C LYS A 550 -23.58 -6.24 6.95
N VAL A 551 -22.97 -5.09 6.66
CA VAL A 551 -21.76 -4.61 7.35
C VAL A 551 -22.08 -4.28 8.80
N ASP A 552 -23.13 -3.50 9.06
CA ASP A 552 -23.54 -3.13 10.41
C ASP A 552 -23.93 -4.36 11.25
N ALA A 553 -24.62 -5.35 10.65
CA ALA A 553 -24.95 -6.61 11.30
C ALA A 553 -23.72 -7.51 11.58
N LEU A 554 -22.66 -7.38 10.79
CA LEU A 554 -21.39 -8.10 10.99
C LEU A 554 -20.57 -7.43 12.11
N ASP A 555 -20.46 -6.11 12.09
CA ASP A 555 -19.84 -5.30 13.14
C ASP A 555 -20.57 -5.52 14.49
N ALA A 556 -21.91 -5.57 14.48
CA ALA A 556 -22.72 -5.89 15.66
C ALA A 556 -22.48 -7.32 16.18
N PHE A 557 -22.31 -8.32 15.31
CA PHE A 557 -21.93 -9.69 15.70
C PHE A 557 -20.58 -9.72 16.42
N PHE A 558 -19.56 -9.04 15.89
CA PHE A 558 -18.25 -8.91 16.54
C PHE A 558 -18.29 -8.01 17.81
N ALA A 559 -19.22 -7.06 17.89
CA ALA A 559 -19.52 -6.30 19.11
C ALA A 559 -20.21 -7.15 20.20
N ASN A 560 -20.70 -8.36 19.87
CA ASN A 560 -21.57 -9.21 20.69
C ASN A 560 -22.99 -8.64 20.88
N ASP A 561 -23.43 -7.71 20.03
CA ASP A 561 -24.83 -7.30 19.91
C ASP A 561 -25.58 -8.27 18.98
N PHE A 562 -26.07 -9.36 19.57
CA PHE A 562 -26.88 -10.36 18.89
C PHE A 562 -28.38 -9.99 18.79
N SER A 563 -28.72 -8.71 19.01
CA SER A 563 -30.05 -8.15 18.79
C SER A 563 -30.13 -7.37 17.47
N ASN A 564 -29.05 -6.68 17.09
CA ASN A 564 -28.90 -5.99 15.81
C ASN A 564 -27.98 -6.73 14.82
N GLY A 565 -27.12 -7.65 15.29
CA GLY A 565 -26.20 -8.45 14.48
C GLY A 565 -26.53 -9.94 14.40
N TYR A 566 -25.77 -10.67 13.57
CA TYR A 566 -25.91 -12.12 13.37
C TYR A 566 -25.73 -12.91 14.66
N ARG A 567 -26.31 -14.12 14.74
CA ARG A 567 -26.34 -14.98 15.94
C ARG A 567 -25.33 -16.13 15.84
N SER A 568 -24.73 -16.38 14.69
CA SER A 568 -23.61 -17.31 14.49
C SER A 568 -22.76 -16.92 13.27
N PHE A 569 -21.52 -17.40 13.20
CA PHE A 569 -20.65 -17.18 12.04
C PHE A 569 -21.21 -17.84 10.76
N LYS A 570 -21.88 -18.98 10.90
CA LYS A 570 -22.55 -19.72 9.81
C LYS A 570 -23.73 -18.92 9.23
N GLU A 571 -24.51 -18.25 10.07
CA GLU A 571 -25.61 -17.37 9.67
C GLU A 571 -25.12 -16.11 8.96
N ALA A 572 -24.05 -15.47 9.47
CA ALA A 572 -23.42 -14.34 8.81
C ALA A 572 -22.96 -14.69 7.39
N TYR A 573 -22.28 -15.85 7.23
CA TYR A 573 -21.84 -16.34 5.92
C TYR A 573 -23.01 -16.63 4.96
N VAL A 574 -24.08 -17.28 5.45
CA VAL A 574 -25.28 -17.59 4.67
C VAL A 574 -25.96 -16.33 4.14
N ASP A 575 -26.13 -15.30 4.98
CA ASP A 575 -26.71 -14.04 4.50
C ASP A 575 -25.76 -13.33 3.54
N TRP A 576 -24.46 -13.18 3.87
CA TRP A 576 -23.51 -12.46 3.04
C TRP A 576 -23.37 -13.02 1.63
N THR A 577 -23.12 -14.33 1.51
CA THR A 577 -23.01 -15.01 0.20
C THR A 577 -24.37 -15.19 -0.47
N GLY A 578 -25.40 -15.52 0.31
CA GLY A 578 -26.66 -16.06 -0.19
C GLY A 578 -26.67 -17.59 -0.31
N ALA A 579 -25.61 -18.28 0.14
CA ALA A 579 -25.46 -19.73 0.09
C ALA A 579 -26.62 -20.44 0.83
N ARG A 580 -27.20 -21.45 0.17
CA ARG A 580 -28.33 -22.24 0.71
C ARG A 580 -27.90 -23.68 0.97
N PRO A 581 -27.17 -23.96 2.07
CA PRO A 581 -26.76 -25.32 2.41
C PRO A 581 -27.98 -26.23 2.57
N ARG A 582 -27.86 -27.48 2.10
CA ARG A 582 -28.85 -28.54 2.38
C ARG A 582 -28.70 -29.08 3.81
N SER A 583 -27.51 -28.93 4.38
CA SER A 583 -27.10 -29.38 5.71
C SER A 583 -25.91 -28.53 6.18
N PHE A 584 -25.78 -28.29 7.48
CA PHE A 584 -24.61 -27.61 8.09
C PHE A 584 -23.50 -28.64 8.37
N ASP A 585 -23.05 -29.31 7.31
CA ASP A 585 -22.11 -30.43 7.32
C ASP A 585 -20.64 -29.99 7.18
N GLU A 586 -19.73 -30.97 7.13
CA GLU A 586 -18.28 -30.72 6.99
C GLU A 586 -17.96 -29.97 5.68
N ASP A 587 -18.57 -30.35 4.55
CA ASP A 587 -18.38 -29.68 3.27
C ASP A 587 -18.78 -28.20 3.35
N PHE A 588 -19.87 -27.88 4.06
CA PHE A 588 -20.25 -26.49 4.32
C PHE A 588 -19.26 -25.74 5.24
N ASN A 589 -18.72 -26.40 6.28
CA ASN A 589 -17.69 -25.79 7.14
C ASN A 589 -16.37 -25.57 6.38
N ARG A 590 -15.94 -26.52 5.52
CA ARG A 590 -14.82 -26.36 4.57
C ARG A 590 -15.06 -25.18 3.62
N THR A 591 -16.30 -25.01 3.16
CA THR A 591 -16.70 -23.90 2.27
C THR A 591 -16.62 -22.55 2.99
N ILE A 592 -17.10 -22.43 4.24
CA ILE A 592 -16.94 -21.22 5.08
C ILE A 592 -15.46 -20.90 5.30
N LEU A 593 -14.68 -21.91 5.67
CA LEU A 593 -13.25 -21.78 5.93
C LEU A 593 -12.53 -21.23 4.70
N ALA A 594 -12.64 -21.92 3.55
CA ALA A 594 -12.02 -21.54 2.29
C ALA A 594 -12.47 -20.16 1.78
N ALA A 595 -13.76 -19.83 1.86
CA ALA A 595 -14.29 -18.55 1.41
C ALA A 595 -13.94 -17.37 2.35
N SER A 596 -13.47 -17.64 3.58
CA SER A 596 -12.96 -16.62 4.49
C SER A 596 -11.48 -16.28 4.26
N PHE A 597 -10.81 -16.97 3.32
CA PHE A 597 -9.55 -16.52 2.72
C PHE A 597 -9.84 -15.61 1.51
N GLY A 598 -8.86 -14.78 1.13
CA GLY A 598 -8.88 -14.15 -0.19
C GLY A 598 -8.68 -15.19 -1.30
N GLN A 599 -9.65 -15.29 -2.22
CA GLN A 599 -9.54 -15.91 -3.56
C GLN A 599 -8.63 -17.15 -3.70
N GLY A 600 -9.07 -18.29 -3.16
CA GLY A 600 -8.51 -19.61 -3.51
C GLY A 600 -9.55 -20.52 -4.19
N TYR A 601 -9.19 -21.09 -5.34
CA TYR A 601 -10.07 -21.94 -6.14
C TYR A 601 -10.14 -23.38 -5.60
N SER A 602 -11.18 -23.71 -4.84
CA SER A 602 -11.38 -25.05 -4.26
C SER A 602 -11.56 -26.15 -5.33
N SER A 603 -10.56 -27.04 -5.45
CA SER A 603 -10.54 -28.17 -6.38
C SER A 603 -11.26 -29.42 -5.85
N GLY A 604 -12.58 -29.36 -5.64
CA GLY A 604 -13.33 -30.55 -5.22
C GLY A 604 -14.86 -30.42 -5.08
N ARG A 605 -15.60 -31.16 -5.90
CA ARG A 605 -16.95 -31.71 -5.63
C ARG A 605 -18.11 -30.79 -5.17
N SER A 606 -18.10 -29.47 -5.43
CA SER A 606 -19.29 -28.60 -5.23
C SER A 606 -19.67 -27.70 -6.43
N ARG A 607 -19.07 -27.93 -7.60
CA ARG A 607 -19.14 -27.08 -8.81
C ARG A 607 -20.55 -26.82 -9.39
N GLU A 608 -21.55 -27.58 -8.97
CA GLU A 608 -22.95 -27.46 -9.40
C GLU A 608 -23.79 -26.52 -8.50
N ALA A 609 -23.26 -26.10 -7.34
CA ALA A 609 -23.93 -25.16 -6.43
C ALA A 609 -23.52 -23.69 -6.63
N MET A 610 -22.31 -23.43 -7.14
CA MET A 610 -21.68 -22.10 -7.19
C MET A 610 -21.64 -21.49 -8.61
N ARG A 611 -22.73 -21.59 -9.38
CA ARG A 611 -22.77 -21.08 -10.78
C ARG A 611 -24.08 -20.40 -11.17
N SER A 612 -24.23 -19.14 -10.77
CA SER A 612 -25.00 -18.15 -11.57
C SER A 612 -24.84 -16.68 -11.16
N THR A 613 -24.42 -16.31 -9.93
CA THR A 613 -24.52 -14.90 -9.48
C THR A 613 -23.37 -14.31 -8.62
N GLU A 614 -22.38 -15.10 -8.16
CA GLU A 614 -21.57 -14.72 -6.98
C GLU A 614 -20.12 -14.24 -7.20
N SER A 615 -19.70 -13.88 -8.42
CA SER A 615 -18.31 -13.42 -8.67
C SER A 615 -17.92 -12.14 -7.91
N MET A 616 -18.88 -11.28 -7.55
CA MET A 616 -18.64 -10.10 -6.71
C MET A 616 -18.75 -10.40 -5.20
N VAL A 617 -19.49 -11.44 -4.80
CA VAL A 617 -19.98 -11.58 -3.43
C VAL A 617 -18.96 -12.25 -2.51
N ALA A 618 -18.37 -13.37 -2.93
CA ALA A 618 -17.37 -14.07 -2.11
C ALA A 618 -16.12 -13.21 -1.83
N ALA A 619 -15.68 -12.41 -2.80
CA ALA A 619 -14.60 -11.43 -2.60
C ALA A 619 -15.01 -10.35 -1.58
N SER A 620 -16.27 -9.87 -1.62
CA SER A 620 -16.77 -8.90 -0.65
C SER A 620 -16.95 -9.48 0.76
N TRP A 621 -17.22 -10.79 0.91
CA TRP A 621 -17.25 -11.44 2.23
C TRP A 621 -15.88 -11.41 2.90
N ALA A 622 -14.83 -11.90 2.24
CA ALA A 622 -13.48 -11.93 2.84
C ALA A 622 -12.97 -10.52 3.21
N LEU A 623 -13.25 -9.53 2.35
CA LEU A 623 -12.91 -8.13 2.62
C LEU A 623 -13.73 -7.53 3.77
N ALA A 624 -15.06 -7.66 3.75
CA ALA A 624 -15.93 -7.11 4.80
C ALA A 624 -15.71 -7.80 6.15
N LEU A 625 -15.39 -9.09 6.15
CA LEU A 625 -14.96 -9.86 7.32
C LEU A 625 -13.65 -9.29 7.89
N GLY A 626 -12.62 -9.11 7.06
CA GLY A 626 -11.35 -8.53 7.48
C GLY A 626 -11.50 -7.10 8.02
N ASP A 627 -12.30 -6.27 7.35
CA ASP A 627 -12.65 -4.91 7.77
C ASP A 627 -13.38 -4.87 9.11
N SER A 628 -14.41 -5.72 9.29
CA SER A 628 -15.22 -5.80 10.51
C SER A 628 -14.38 -6.28 11.70
N ILE A 629 -13.58 -7.32 11.49
CA ILE A 629 -12.56 -7.82 12.44
C ILE A 629 -11.58 -6.70 12.83
N THR A 630 -11.10 -5.92 11.86
CA THR A 630 -10.14 -4.83 12.08
C THR A 630 -10.76 -3.67 12.84
N ARG A 631 -11.96 -3.19 12.45
CA ARG A 631 -12.71 -2.16 13.19
C ARG A 631 -12.98 -2.60 14.64
N ARG A 632 -13.36 -3.85 14.86
CA ARG A 632 -13.59 -4.38 16.21
C ARG A 632 -12.31 -4.43 17.05
N MET A 633 -11.22 -4.94 16.47
CA MET A 633 -9.91 -5.01 17.13
C MET A 633 -9.40 -3.60 17.54
N ILE A 634 -9.55 -2.62 16.65
CA ILE A 634 -9.20 -1.21 16.90
C ILE A 634 -10.08 -0.62 18.03
N ALA A 635 -11.37 -0.93 18.05
CA ALA A 635 -12.28 -0.45 19.10
C ALA A 635 -11.90 -0.97 20.51
N ASP A 636 -11.50 -2.24 20.63
CA ASP A 636 -11.00 -2.79 21.91
C ASP A 636 -9.59 -2.30 22.25
N TYR A 637 -8.73 -2.06 21.25
CA TYR A 637 -7.40 -1.50 21.44
C TYR A 637 -7.45 -0.07 22.00
N ASN A 638 -8.42 0.74 21.54
CA ASN A 638 -8.63 2.12 21.98
C ASN A 638 -9.41 2.25 23.31
N GLN A 639 -9.49 1.18 24.14
CA GLN A 639 -10.12 1.23 25.46
C GLN A 639 -9.46 2.29 26.36
N PRO A 640 -10.20 3.32 26.88
CA PRO A 640 -9.59 4.46 27.58
C PRO A 640 -8.71 4.12 28.78
N SER A 641 -9.05 3.08 29.55
CA SER A 641 -8.27 2.61 30.70
C SER A 641 -6.85 2.15 30.34
N LEU A 642 -6.64 1.67 29.11
CA LEU A 642 -5.34 1.23 28.60
C LEU A 642 -4.61 2.30 27.79
N GLN A 643 -5.17 3.51 27.67
CA GLN A 643 -4.59 4.64 26.93
C GLN A 643 -4.08 5.77 27.86
N ASN A 644 -4.19 5.61 29.18
CA ASN A 644 -3.74 6.59 30.19
C ASN A 644 -2.22 6.89 30.13
N TRP A 645 -1.40 5.98 29.62
CA TRP A 645 0.04 6.19 29.41
C TRP A 645 0.35 7.42 28.54
N ARG A 646 -0.57 7.84 27.68
CA ARG A 646 -0.47 9.07 26.87
C ARG A 646 -0.37 10.34 27.71
N GLN A 647 -0.80 10.32 28.97
CA GLN A 647 -0.67 11.44 29.91
C GLN A 647 0.78 11.69 30.36
N LEU A 648 1.68 10.72 30.16
CA LEU A 648 3.11 10.79 30.53
C LEU A 648 4.05 10.79 29.32
N VAL A 649 3.54 10.63 28.10
CA VAL A 649 4.34 10.64 26.86
C VAL A 649 4.34 12.04 26.24
N SER A 650 5.53 12.60 26.04
CA SER A 650 5.73 13.94 25.47
C SER A 650 5.74 13.95 23.94
N SER A 651 6.12 12.84 23.31
CA SER A 651 6.28 12.75 21.86
C SER A 651 5.96 11.35 21.31
N THR A 652 5.38 11.34 20.11
CA THR A 652 4.94 10.13 19.41
C THR A 652 5.31 10.20 17.92
N PRO A 653 6.60 10.19 17.58
CA PRO A 653 7.04 10.43 16.20
C PRO A 653 6.73 9.25 15.25
N PRO A 654 6.41 9.53 13.98
CA PRO A 654 6.40 8.53 12.93
C PRO A 654 7.83 8.21 12.50
N ILE A 655 8.26 6.95 12.64
CA ILE A 655 9.61 6.53 12.26
C ILE A 655 9.57 5.59 11.05
N ASN A 656 10.39 5.87 10.04
CA ASN A 656 10.34 5.19 8.74
C ASN A 656 11.37 4.04 8.58
N ASP A 657 12.31 3.91 9.51
CA ASP A 657 13.41 2.92 9.47
C ASP A 657 13.47 2.12 10.79
N PHE A 658 13.98 0.89 10.73
CA PHE A 658 14.25 0.03 11.89
C PHE A 658 15.61 0.31 12.54
N ARG A 659 16.50 1.07 11.88
CA ARG A 659 17.77 1.53 12.47
C ARG A 659 17.55 2.29 13.79
N THR A 660 18.56 2.26 14.65
CA THR A 660 18.59 3.04 15.91
C THR A 660 18.39 4.52 15.63
N GLN A 661 17.31 5.08 16.19
CA GLN A 661 17.07 6.51 16.22
C GLN A 661 18.02 7.16 17.23
N ARG A 662 18.43 8.40 16.94
CA ARG A 662 19.33 9.22 17.76
C ARG A 662 18.69 10.58 17.98
N ILE A 663 18.61 11.02 19.23
CA ILE A 663 18.01 12.29 19.62
C ILE A 663 19.04 13.05 20.44
N GLU A 664 19.52 14.18 19.92
CA GLU A 664 20.48 15.04 20.60
C GLU A 664 19.77 15.96 21.60
N ARG A 665 20.06 15.76 22.89
CA ARG A 665 19.66 16.69 23.96
C ARG A 665 20.78 17.70 24.19
N ILE A 666 20.56 18.95 23.80
CA ILE A 666 21.52 20.05 24.01
C ILE A 666 21.28 20.66 25.40
N GLY A 667 22.36 21.01 26.11
CA GLY A 667 22.28 21.70 27.40
C GLY A 667 21.82 23.17 27.30
N GLY A 668 21.51 23.76 28.46
CA GLY A 668 21.27 25.19 28.60
C GLY A 668 22.56 26.00 28.71
N TYR A 669 22.50 27.26 28.30
CA TYR A 669 23.53 28.26 28.62
C TYR A 669 23.32 28.76 30.06
N GLY A 670 24.40 28.91 30.82
CA GLY A 670 24.36 29.51 32.16
C GLY A 670 24.08 31.02 32.16
N VAL A 671 23.96 31.61 33.36
CA VAL A 671 23.73 33.06 33.55
C VAL A 671 24.73 33.88 32.74
N LEU A 672 24.21 34.82 31.94
CA LEU A 672 25.02 35.72 31.12
C LEU A 672 25.95 36.58 31.99
N PRO A 673 27.24 36.71 31.66
CA PRO A 673 28.17 37.54 32.42
C PRO A 673 27.84 39.02 32.26
N VAL A 674 28.08 39.81 33.32
CA VAL A 674 27.94 41.26 33.27
C VAL A 674 29.03 41.85 32.37
N VAL A 675 28.62 42.61 31.35
CA VAL A 675 29.53 43.36 30.48
C VAL A 675 29.57 44.81 30.96
N ASN A 676 30.77 45.29 31.30
CA ASN A 676 30.97 46.68 31.71
C ASN A 676 30.93 47.64 30.50
N GLU A 677 30.61 48.91 30.73
CA GLU A 677 30.60 49.93 29.69
C GLU A 677 31.98 50.01 28.98
N GLY A 678 31.97 49.93 27.64
CA GLY A 678 33.19 49.92 26.82
C GLY A 678 33.97 48.58 26.78
N ALA A 679 33.54 47.55 27.52
CA ALA A 679 34.20 46.25 27.52
C ALA A 679 33.74 45.33 26.36
N PRO A 680 34.61 44.46 25.82
CA PRO A 680 34.21 43.46 24.83
C PRO A 680 33.42 42.31 25.46
N TYR A 681 32.36 41.89 24.77
CA TYR A 681 31.61 40.67 25.10
C TYR A 681 32.54 39.46 25.11
N GLN A 682 32.45 38.65 26.17
CA GLN A 682 33.21 37.40 26.28
C GLN A 682 32.49 36.28 25.52
N PRO A 683 33.21 35.35 24.86
CA PRO A 683 32.59 34.22 24.20
C PRO A 683 31.91 33.31 25.23
N LEU A 684 30.66 32.92 24.97
CA LEU A 684 29.95 31.94 25.78
C LEU A 684 30.42 30.52 25.41
N THR A 685 30.56 29.66 26.41
CA THR A 685 30.79 28.22 26.20
C THR A 685 29.52 27.59 25.63
N SER A 686 29.60 26.96 24.46
CA SER A 686 28.50 26.15 23.92
C SER A 686 28.20 24.96 24.84
N PRO A 687 26.92 24.68 25.15
CA PRO A 687 26.55 23.51 25.95
C PRO A 687 26.94 22.19 25.27
N THR A 688 27.18 21.16 26.07
CA THR A 688 27.36 19.79 25.55
C THR A 688 26.05 19.21 25.04
N GLY A 689 26.15 18.24 24.14
CA GLY A 689 25.04 17.38 23.72
C GLY A 689 25.12 16.01 24.39
N GLU A 690 23.97 15.39 24.60
CA GLU A 690 23.81 14.02 25.11
C GLU A 690 22.85 13.24 24.20
N GLU A 691 23.20 12.01 23.82
CA GLU A 691 22.47 11.23 22.81
C GLU A 691 21.49 10.25 23.47
N ILE A 692 20.18 10.46 23.28
CA ILE A 692 19.15 9.45 23.59
C ILE A 692 19.02 8.52 22.38
N THR A 693 18.98 7.21 22.60
CA THR A 693 18.87 6.22 21.50
C THR A 693 17.83 5.14 21.77
N TYR A 694 17.15 4.69 20.71
CA TYR A 694 16.32 3.49 20.73
C TYR A 694 16.15 2.91 19.32
N ALA A 695 15.87 1.61 19.22
CA ALA A 695 15.55 0.94 17.96
C ALA A 695 14.15 0.32 18.02
N ILE A 696 13.46 0.26 16.87
CA ILE A 696 12.08 -0.24 16.80
C ILE A 696 12.04 -1.77 16.85
N SER A 697 11.11 -2.34 17.61
CA SER A 697 10.89 -3.79 17.64
C SER A 697 9.51 -4.16 17.10
N LYS A 698 9.40 -5.36 16.54
CA LYS A 698 8.11 -5.94 16.12
C LYS A 698 7.55 -6.75 17.28
N LYS A 699 6.32 -6.45 17.71
CA LYS A 699 5.51 -7.28 18.61
C LYS A 699 4.37 -7.91 17.81
N GLY A 700 3.89 -9.08 18.24
CA GLY A 700 2.84 -9.79 17.51
C GLY A 700 2.90 -11.30 17.74
N GLY A 701 2.00 -12.00 17.08
CA GLY A 701 1.84 -13.45 17.16
C GLY A 701 0.84 -13.98 16.13
N THR A 702 0.66 -15.29 16.12
CA THR A 702 -0.29 -15.99 15.25
C THR A 702 -1.26 -16.83 16.07
N GLU A 703 -2.52 -16.87 15.66
CA GLU A 703 -3.59 -17.67 16.23
C GLU A 703 -4.27 -18.45 15.11
N ASP A 704 -4.48 -19.76 15.30
CA ASP A 704 -5.07 -20.64 14.28
C ASP A 704 -6.55 -20.90 14.55
N ILE A 705 -7.41 -20.69 13.56
CA ILE A 705 -8.79 -21.19 13.55
C ILE A 705 -8.83 -22.48 12.73
N THR A 706 -9.14 -23.61 13.37
CA THR A 706 -9.26 -24.90 12.68
C THR A 706 -10.67 -25.14 12.15
N LEU A 707 -10.83 -26.11 11.24
CA LEU A 707 -12.14 -26.57 10.79
C LEU A 707 -13.04 -27.03 11.95
N GLU A 708 -12.50 -27.72 12.96
CA GLU A 708 -13.27 -28.17 14.12
C GLU A 708 -13.76 -27.01 14.97
N MET A 709 -13.02 -25.89 15.03
CA MET A 709 -13.48 -24.68 15.71
C MET A 709 -14.70 -24.07 15.00
N ILE A 710 -14.70 -24.02 13.67
CA ILE A 710 -15.87 -23.56 12.88
C ILE A 710 -17.03 -24.54 12.99
N ALA A 711 -16.77 -25.84 12.98
CA ALA A 711 -17.79 -26.86 13.13
C ALA A 711 -18.53 -26.73 14.48
N ASN A 712 -17.80 -26.49 15.58
CA ASN A 712 -18.31 -26.49 16.95
C ASN A 712 -18.57 -25.09 17.57
N ASP A 713 -18.64 -23.99 16.78
CA ASP A 713 -18.78 -22.61 17.30
C ASP A 713 -20.19 -22.24 17.86
N ASP A 714 -20.78 -23.10 18.69
CA ASP A 714 -22.05 -22.80 19.39
C ASP A 714 -21.85 -21.78 20.53
N ILE A 715 -20.65 -21.71 21.09
CA ILE A 715 -20.29 -20.85 22.24
C ILE A 715 -19.78 -19.47 21.77
N ARG A 716 -19.69 -19.24 20.45
CA ARG A 716 -19.16 -18.01 19.82
C ARG A 716 -17.76 -17.69 20.34
N ALA A 717 -16.85 -18.65 20.23
CA ALA A 717 -15.44 -18.47 20.53
C ALA A 717 -14.77 -17.63 19.43
N ILE A 718 -15.11 -17.88 18.16
CA ILE A 718 -14.47 -17.25 17.00
C ILE A 718 -14.63 -15.72 17.02
N SER A 719 -15.82 -15.20 17.30
CA SER A 719 -16.06 -13.74 17.37
C SER A 719 -15.26 -13.03 18.46
N LYS A 720 -14.74 -13.77 19.45
CA LYS A 720 -13.96 -13.23 20.57
C LYS A 720 -12.45 -13.26 20.32
N ILE A 721 -11.97 -13.95 19.28
CA ILE A 721 -10.53 -14.00 18.95
C ILE A 721 -10.01 -12.58 18.61
N PRO A 722 -10.60 -11.80 17.68
CA PRO A 722 -10.15 -10.43 17.39
C PRO A 722 -10.20 -9.50 18.62
N THR A 723 -11.27 -9.59 19.43
CA THR A 723 -11.44 -8.73 20.61
C THR A 723 -10.35 -8.98 21.65
N ARG A 724 -9.96 -10.26 21.83
CA ARG A 724 -8.89 -10.65 22.76
C ARG A 724 -7.51 -10.32 22.23
N LEU A 725 -7.27 -10.45 20.92
CA LEU A 725 -6.00 -10.05 20.30
C LEU A 725 -5.79 -8.52 20.35
N GLY A 726 -6.82 -7.72 20.07
CA GLY A 726 -6.78 -6.25 20.20
C GLY A 726 -6.51 -5.78 21.64
N LEU A 727 -7.22 -6.36 22.60
CA LEU A 727 -7.00 -6.12 24.03
C LEU A 727 -5.58 -6.53 24.47
N ALA A 728 -5.07 -7.67 24.00
CA ALA A 728 -3.71 -8.11 24.30
C ALA A 728 -2.65 -7.17 23.71
N ALA A 729 -2.87 -6.62 22.51
CA ALA A 729 -1.99 -5.63 21.91
C ALA A 729 -1.98 -4.31 22.71
N ALA A 730 -3.15 -3.84 23.18
CA ALA A 730 -3.24 -2.68 24.06
C ALA A 730 -2.53 -2.91 25.40
N GLN A 731 -2.77 -4.06 26.04
CA GLN A 731 -2.07 -4.43 27.28
C GLN A 731 -0.55 -4.55 27.10
N THR A 732 -0.07 -5.01 25.94
CA THR A 732 1.36 -5.14 25.64
C THR A 732 2.02 -3.77 25.42
N LEU A 733 1.32 -2.79 24.82
CA LEU A 733 1.80 -1.41 24.74
C LEU A 733 1.75 -0.72 26.12
N PHE A 734 0.61 -0.78 26.80
CA PHE A 734 0.39 -0.20 28.13
C PHE A 734 1.46 -0.67 29.12
N ARG A 735 1.73 -1.98 29.20
CA ARG A 735 2.81 -2.53 30.02
C ARG A 735 4.17 -2.03 29.57
N PHE A 736 4.49 -2.05 28.26
CA PHE A 736 5.77 -1.54 27.78
C PHE A 736 6.05 -0.09 28.21
N VAL A 737 5.07 0.81 28.18
CA VAL A 737 5.26 2.20 28.61
C VAL A 737 5.45 2.31 30.12
N TRP A 738 4.60 1.64 30.91
CA TRP A 738 4.65 1.72 32.37
C TRP A 738 5.84 0.96 32.97
N ASP A 739 6.26 -0.16 32.37
CA ASP A 739 7.40 -0.97 32.80
C ASP A 739 8.74 -0.23 32.64
N MET A 740 8.84 0.78 31.77
CA MET A 740 10.02 1.66 31.73
C MET A 740 10.27 2.38 33.07
N LEU A 741 9.21 2.65 33.86
CA LEU A 741 9.35 3.21 35.20
C LEU A 741 9.69 2.13 36.24
N VAL A 742 9.03 0.97 36.16
CA VAL A 742 9.13 -0.12 37.16
C VAL A 742 10.47 -0.86 37.09
N VAL A 743 10.92 -1.19 35.88
CA VAL A 743 12.18 -1.92 35.65
C VAL A 743 13.40 -1.06 36.01
N ASN A 744 13.22 0.28 36.07
CA ASN A 744 14.26 1.25 36.45
C ASN A 744 15.56 1.08 35.63
N GLY A 745 15.40 0.94 34.31
CA GLY A 745 16.52 0.73 33.38
C GLY A 745 17.53 1.88 33.37
N ALA A 746 18.74 1.59 32.91
CA ALA A 746 19.77 2.61 32.68
C ALA A 746 19.37 3.54 31.52
N THR A 747 19.43 4.85 31.72
CA THR A 747 19.16 5.84 30.68
C THR A 747 20.30 5.93 29.67
N THR A 748 19.98 5.99 28.38
CA THR A 748 20.99 5.80 27.31
C THR A 748 22.00 6.93 27.18
N TYR A 749 21.67 8.12 27.70
CA TYR A 749 22.51 9.31 27.61
C TYR A 749 23.61 9.39 28.69
N ASP A 750 23.47 8.68 29.81
CA ASP A 750 24.41 8.74 30.96
C ASP A 750 24.75 7.38 31.61
N GLY A 751 24.09 6.29 31.19
CA GLY A 751 24.28 4.95 31.73
C GLY A 751 23.79 4.75 33.17
N THR A 752 23.09 5.73 33.76
CA THR A 752 22.61 5.67 35.14
C THR A 752 21.15 5.19 35.19
N ALA A 753 20.74 4.45 36.23
CA ALA A 753 19.35 4.02 36.39
C ALA A 753 18.40 5.24 36.47
N LEU A 754 17.25 5.18 35.76
CA LEU A 754 16.27 6.27 35.67
C LEU A 754 16.00 6.96 37.01
N PHE A 755 15.71 6.17 38.05
CA PHE A 755 15.50 6.59 39.42
C PHE A 755 16.73 6.26 40.26
N HIS A 756 17.56 7.28 40.51
CA HIS A 756 18.84 7.11 41.20
C HIS A 756 19.22 8.34 42.03
N ALA A 757 20.10 8.15 43.02
CA ALA A 757 20.56 9.23 43.89
C ALA A 757 21.30 10.35 43.12
N LEU A 758 22.03 10.00 42.06
CA LEU A 758 22.71 10.99 41.19
C LEU A 758 21.74 11.88 40.41
N HIS A 759 20.55 11.37 40.07
CA HIS A 759 19.47 12.11 39.42
C HIS A 759 18.63 12.93 40.42
N ALA A 760 18.95 12.85 41.72
CA ALA A 760 18.20 13.43 42.84
C ALA A 760 16.69 13.07 42.89
N ASN A 761 16.24 12.08 42.10
CA ASN A 761 14.83 11.83 41.79
C ASN A 761 14.25 10.57 42.46
N THR A 762 14.90 10.03 43.49
CA THR A 762 14.39 8.89 44.25
C THR A 762 14.58 9.02 45.76
N ASP A 763 13.73 8.36 46.56
CA ASP A 763 13.84 8.21 48.02
C ASP A 763 13.26 6.86 48.49
N THR A 764 13.76 6.34 49.61
CA THR A 764 13.24 5.17 50.34
C THR A 764 12.05 5.51 51.26
N ASN A 765 11.13 6.37 50.79
CA ASN A 765 10.02 6.92 51.57
C ASN A 765 8.64 6.45 51.09
N ALA A 766 7.85 5.84 51.98
CA ALA A 766 6.44 5.49 51.72
C ALA A 766 5.56 6.73 51.44
N LEU A 767 4.43 6.54 50.74
CA LEU A 767 3.52 7.63 50.37
C LEU A 767 2.92 8.32 51.60
N SER A 768 2.97 9.66 51.63
CA SER A 768 2.32 10.51 52.65
C SER A 768 2.29 11.97 52.19
N GLN A 769 1.47 12.83 52.81
CA GLN A 769 1.46 14.28 52.54
C GLN A 769 2.85 14.92 52.66
N THR A 770 3.64 14.50 53.66
CA THR A 770 5.01 14.98 53.89
C THR A 770 5.95 14.54 52.76
N ASN A 771 5.90 13.26 52.38
CA ASN A 771 6.82 12.70 51.40
C ASN A 771 6.46 13.12 49.97
N LEU A 772 5.17 13.29 49.68
CA LEU A 772 4.66 13.93 48.46
C LEU A 772 5.14 15.39 48.34
N SER A 773 5.17 16.11 49.46
CA SER A 773 5.74 17.48 49.53
C SER A 773 7.26 17.48 49.29
N ALA A 774 7.99 16.48 49.79
CA ALA A 774 9.43 16.34 49.57
C ALA A 774 9.77 15.97 48.10
N GLY A 775 9.04 15.02 47.49
CA GLY A 775 9.17 14.68 46.07
C GLY A 775 8.87 15.87 45.16
N ARG A 776 7.79 16.61 45.44
CA ARG A 776 7.46 17.87 44.76
C ARG A 776 8.56 18.93 44.92
N ALA A 777 9.19 19.03 46.09
CA ALA A 777 10.31 19.95 46.31
C ALA A 777 11.53 19.55 45.48
N LYS A 778 11.86 18.25 45.42
CA LYS A 778 12.96 17.70 44.59
C LYS A 778 12.73 17.97 43.10
N MET A 779 11.56 17.67 42.56
CA MET A 779 11.22 17.97 41.15
C MET A 779 11.36 19.47 40.84
N ARG A 780 10.87 20.35 41.74
CA ARG A 780 11.03 21.79 41.57
C ARG A 780 12.48 22.27 41.70
N GLN A 781 13.36 21.53 42.36
CA GLN A 781 14.78 21.85 42.52
C GLN A 781 15.67 21.23 41.43
N GLN A 782 15.10 20.49 40.47
CA GLN A 782 15.85 19.97 39.33
C GLN A 782 16.48 21.10 38.51
N LYS A 783 17.70 20.87 38.06
CA LYS A 783 18.55 21.84 37.35
C LYS A 783 18.60 21.52 35.86
N ALA A 784 18.78 22.52 35.01
CA ALA A 784 18.93 22.30 33.58
C ALA A 784 20.15 21.41 33.27
N TYR A 785 20.10 20.68 32.15
CA TYR A 785 21.30 20.05 31.62
C TYR A 785 22.32 21.13 31.22
N GLY A 786 23.61 20.90 31.49
CA GLY A 786 24.69 21.87 31.23
C GLY A 786 24.73 23.09 32.16
N ASP A 787 23.60 23.52 32.74
CA ASP A 787 23.52 24.69 33.62
C ASP A 787 22.99 24.37 35.02
N ALA A 788 23.90 24.41 36.00
CA ALA A 788 23.59 24.19 37.41
C ALA A 788 22.93 25.39 38.12
N SER A 789 22.69 26.50 37.43
CA SER A 789 22.07 27.73 37.96
C SER A 789 20.59 27.88 37.58
N ASN A 790 20.19 27.49 36.36
CA ASN A 790 18.79 27.40 35.95
C ASN A 790 18.09 26.24 36.68
N VAL A 791 17.19 26.59 37.60
CA VAL A 791 16.32 25.66 38.32
C VAL A 791 14.99 25.56 37.58
N LEU A 792 14.77 24.41 36.94
CA LEU A 792 13.67 24.14 36.01
C LEU A 792 12.28 24.30 36.64
N SER A 793 12.17 24.31 37.98
CA SER A 793 10.95 24.63 38.72
C SER A 793 9.77 23.67 38.46
N ILE A 794 10.04 22.49 37.91
CA ILE A 794 9.09 21.47 37.44
C ILE A 794 8.06 21.12 38.52
N ILE A 795 6.78 21.26 38.18
CA ILE A 795 5.67 20.93 39.07
C ILE A 795 5.14 19.53 38.67
N PRO A 796 4.96 18.59 39.62
CA PRO A 796 4.28 17.33 39.35
C PRO A 796 2.81 17.57 39.01
N LYS A 797 2.30 16.80 38.05
CA LYS A 797 0.91 16.79 37.59
C LYS A 797 0.25 15.44 37.84
N THR A 798 0.95 14.34 37.56
CA THR A 798 0.45 12.97 37.74
C THR A 798 1.06 12.32 38.98
N LEU A 799 0.24 11.56 39.72
CA LEU A 799 0.63 10.70 40.82
C LEU A 799 0.27 9.26 40.44
N ILE A 800 1.28 8.40 40.33
CA ILE A 800 1.13 7.02 39.83
C ILE A 800 1.34 6.04 40.99
N VAL A 801 0.35 5.18 41.24
CA VAL A 801 0.30 4.27 42.39
C VAL A 801 -0.20 2.86 42.02
N PRO A 802 0.20 1.82 42.76
CA PRO A 802 -0.48 0.53 42.76
C PRO A 802 -1.84 0.62 43.49
N SER A 803 -2.73 -0.33 43.22
CA SER A 803 -4.08 -0.38 43.81
C SER A 803 -4.10 -0.38 45.35
N GLY A 804 -3.13 -1.02 46.02
CA GLY A 804 -2.99 -0.97 47.48
C GLY A 804 -2.69 0.42 48.07
N LEU A 805 -2.40 1.43 47.24
CA LEU A 805 -2.23 2.83 47.62
C LEU A 805 -3.31 3.76 47.01
N GLU A 806 -4.33 3.22 46.33
CA GLU A 806 -5.36 4.01 45.65
C GLU A 806 -6.10 4.95 46.62
N GLU A 807 -6.60 4.44 47.76
CA GLU A 807 -7.34 5.24 48.74
C GLU A 807 -6.50 6.43 49.24
N LEU A 808 -5.24 6.17 49.60
CA LEU A 808 -4.33 7.20 50.07
C LEU A 808 -3.97 8.20 48.97
N GLY A 809 -3.75 7.73 47.74
CA GLY A 809 -3.50 8.58 46.57
C GLY A 809 -4.69 9.49 46.26
N TRP A 810 -5.91 8.96 46.26
CA TRP A 810 -7.15 9.71 46.06
C TRP A 810 -7.31 10.79 47.12
N GLN A 811 -7.14 10.43 48.39
CA GLN A 811 -7.26 11.33 49.53
C GLN A 811 -6.24 12.48 49.44
N LEU A 812 -4.97 12.18 49.13
CA LEU A 812 -3.91 13.19 48.95
C LEU A 812 -4.12 14.09 47.73
N ALA A 813 -4.73 13.59 46.65
CA ALA A 813 -4.97 14.34 45.41
C ALA A 813 -6.25 15.18 45.41
N THR A 814 -7.30 14.75 46.13
CA THR A 814 -8.64 15.38 46.05
C THR A 814 -9.02 16.18 47.30
N SER A 815 -8.49 15.84 48.49
CA SER A 815 -8.83 16.56 49.72
C SER A 815 -8.47 18.05 49.63
N ALA A 816 -9.39 18.92 50.07
CA ALA A 816 -9.15 20.35 50.17
C ALA A 816 -8.21 20.73 51.33
N VAL A 817 -8.06 19.85 52.33
CA VAL A 817 -7.18 20.04 53.49
C VAL A 817 -6.08 19.00 53.54
N ALA A 818 -4.90 19.39 54.01
CA ALA A 818 -3.73 18.53 54.10
C ALA A 818 -3.96 17.35 55.06
N ILE A 819 -3.47 16.16 54.72
CA ILE A 819 -3.72 14.94 55.50
C ILE A 819 -2.53 14.63 56.42
N PRO A 820 -2.68 14.66 57.75
CA PRO A 820 -1.62 14.30 58.68
C PRO A 820 -1.35 12.79 58.66
N ALA A 821 -0.08 12.40 58.89
CA ALA A 821 0.35 10.99 58.89
C ALA A 821 -0.08 10.18 60.14
N THR A 822 -0.89 10.78 61.02
CA THR A 822 -1.49 10.19 62.22
C THR A 822 -2.89 10.80 62.41
N PRO A 823 -3.78 10.17 63.19
CA PRO A 823 -5.11 10.73 63.50
C PRO A 823 -5.03 11.91 64.48
N ALA A 824 -4.37 12.99 64.06
CA ALA A 824 -4.62 14.32 64.57
C ALA A 824 -6.01 14.79 64.10
N GLY A 825 -6.64 15.68 64.87
CA GLY A 825 -7.99 16.20 64.55
C GLY A 825 -8.05 16.98 63.23
N PRO A 826 -9.26 17.34 62.78
CA PRO A 826 -9.47 18.04 61.51
C PRO A 826 -8.62 19.31 61.42
N THR A 827 -7.80 19.38 60.37
CA THR A 827 -6.91 20.51 60.10
C THR A 827 -7.51 21.45 59.06
N ASN A 828 -7.28 22.75 59.23
CA ASN A 828 -7.69 23.79 58.30
C ASN A 828 -6.57 24.19 57.32
N THR A 829 -5.42 23.50 57.34
CA THR A 829 -4.31 23.75 56.40
C THR A 829 -4.72 23.33 54.99
N PRO A 830 -4.75 24.25 53.99
CA PRO A 830 -5.11 23.89 52.61
C PRO A 830 -4.15 22.87 52.01
N ASN A 831 -4.66 21.97 51.17
CA ASN A 831 -3.85 20.98 50.49
C ASN A 831 -3.10 21.58 49.28
N LEU A 832 -1.77 21.55 49.31
CA LEU A 832 -0.91 22.01 48.21
C LEU A 832 -0.92 21.07 46.98
N HIS A 833 -1.40 19.84 47.15
CA HIS A 833 -1.41 18.79 46.13
C HIS A 833 -2.81 18.53 45.54
N GLN A 834 -3.77 19.41 45.85
CA GLN A 834 -5.12 19.31 45.33
C GLN A 834 -5.12 19.47 43.79
N GLY A 835 -5.70 18.52 43.08
CA GLY A 835 -5.74 18.51 41.61
C GLY A 835 -4.56 17.80 40.93
N LEU A 836 -3.78 17.00 41.66
CA LEU A 836 -2.96 15.96 41.03
C LEU A 836 -3.86 14.93 40.33
N GLU A 837 -3.44 14.48 39.15
CA GLU A 837 -4.11 13.42 38.40
C GLU A 837 -3.63 12.05 38.89
N LEU A 838 -4.54 11.25 39.48
CA LEU A 838 -4.23 9.94 40.03
C LEU A 838 -4.29 8.85 38.94
N ILE A 839 -3.22 8.09 38.79
CA ILE A 839 -3.12 6.94 37.89
C ILE A 839 -2.90 5.69 38.73
N VAL A 840 -3.87 4.77 38.71
CA VAL A 840 -3.80 3.46 39.39
C VAL A 840 -3.34 2.39 38.40
N LEU A 841 -2.41 1.52 38.80
CA LEU A 841 -1.83 0.47 37.96
C LEU A 841 -1.93 -0.92 38.63
N ASP A 842 -3.02 -1.63 38.34
CA ASP A 842 -3.41 -2.88 39.01
C ASP A 842 -2.49 -4.07 38.78
N TYR A 843 -1.70 -4.06 37.70
CA TYR A 843 -0.85 -5.20 37.33
C TYR A 843 0.52 -5.20 38.05
N TRP A 844 0.81 -4.16 38.84
CA TRP A 844 2.07 -4.01 39.56
C TRP A 844 2.11 -4.88 40.83
N THR A 845 3.20 -5.65 41.00
CA THR A 845 3.40 -6.53 42.16
C THR A 845 3.81 -5.77 43.42
N SER A 846 4.45 -4.60 43.26
CA SER A 846 4.85 -3.72 44.35
C SER A 846 3.65 -2.91 44.86
N GLN A 847 3.29 -3.08 46.13
CA GLN A 847 2.13 -2.42 46.75
C GLN A 847 2.51 -1.17 47.58
N THR A 848 3.75 -0.68 47.45
CA THR A 848 4.29 0.41 48.28
C THR A 848 5.11 1.47 47.52
N GLN A 849 5.56 1.17 46.30
CA GLN A 849 6.20 2.15 45.42
C GLN A 849 5.18 3.13 44.83
N TRP A 850 5.62 4.37 44.60
CA TRP A 850 4.80 5.43 44.03
C TRP A 850 5.67 6.39 43.22
N TYR A 851 5.11 7.00 42.18
CA TYR A 851 5.84 7.85 41.24
C TYR A 851 5.12 9.17 41.01
N LEU A 852 5.89 10.20 40.64
CA LEU A 852 5.36 11.48 40.17
C LEU A 852 5.82 11.73 38.74
N GLY A 853 4.92 12.23 37.90
CA GLY A 853 5.21 12.75 36.57
C GLY A 853 4.94 14.25 36.48
N ALA A 854 5.81 14.96 35.77
CA ALA A 854 5.60 16.33 35.31
C ALA A 854 4.52 16.38 34.21
N ASP A 855 4.08 17.59 33.83
CA ASP A 855 3.36 17.78 32.58
C ASP A 855 4.33 17.57 31.39
N PRO A 856 4.06 16.64 30.45
CA PRO A 856 4.91 16.42 29.27
C PRO A 856 5.09 17.67 28.38
N ALA A 857 4.19 18.64 28.47
CA ALA A 857 4.30 19.91 27.75
C ALA A 857 5.25 20.93 28.43
N PHE A 858 5.62 20.72 29.70
CA PHE A 858 6.57 21.57 30.43
C PHE A 858 7.97 20.95 30.52
N CYS A 859 8.04 19.63 30.65
CA CYS A 859 9.28 18.88 30.64
C CYS A 859 9.06 17.61 29.80
N PRO A 860 9.88 17.34 28.76
CA PRO A 860 9.80 16.07 28.06
C PRO A 860 10.04 14.92 29.05
N THR A 861 9.48 13.75 28.77
CA THR A 861 9.45 12.64 29.74
C THR A 861 9.73 11.32 29.04
N LEU A 862 8.78 10.83 28.26
CA LEU A 862 8.85 9.59 27.50
C LEU A 862 8.53 9.87 26.03
N GLU A 863 9.24 9.21 25.13
CA GLU A 863 8.91 9.16 23.70
C GLU A 863 8.55 7.74 23.30
N ILE A 864 7.45 7.57 22.54
CA ILE A 864 7.05 6.28 21.95
C ILE A 864 7.00 6.41 20.43
N GLY A 865 8.00 5.83 19.77
CA GLY A 865 8.11 5.83 18.31
C GLY A 865 7.33 4.69 17.65
N PHE A 866 6.50 5.02 16.68
CA PHE A 866 5.68 4.05 15.92
C PHE A 866 6.12 3.97 14.46
N TYR A 867 6.19 2.75 13.91
CA TYR A 867 6.61 2.54 12.53
C TYR A 867 5.61 3.16 11.54
N GLN A 868 6.11 4.03 10.66
CA GLN A 868 5.31 4.85 9.73
C GLN A 868 4.19 5.66 10.41
N GLY A 869 4.29 5.91 11.73
CA GLY A 869 3.22 6.56 12.51
C GLY A 869 1.99 5.69 12.79
N ARG A 870 2.01 4.39 12.44
CA ARG A 870 0.91 3.45 12.70
C ARG A 870 0.83 3.13 14.19
N GLN A 871 -0.02 3.87 14.91
CA GLN A 871 -0.28 3.70 16.36
C GLN A 871 -1.24 2.55 16.69
N GLU A 872 -1.80 1.89 15.69
CA GLU A 872 -2.79 0.82 15.82
C GLU A 872 -2.17 -0.53 15.42
N PRO A 873 -2.59 -1.65 16.05
CA PRO A 873 -2.16 -2.98 15.64
C PRO A 873 -2.75 -3.34 14.27
N GLU A 874 -1.96 -3.97 13.43
CA GLU A 874 -2.36 -4.51 12.13
C GLU A 874 -2.71 -5.99 12.26
N MET A 875 -3.79 -6.43 11.61
CA MET A 875 -4.18 -7.84 11.56
C MET A 875 -4.13 -8.34 10.11
N PHE A 876 -3.56 -9.52 9.91
CA PHE A 876 -3.42 -10.16 8.61
C PHE A 876 -4.04 -11.55 8.66
N THR A 877 -4.83 -11.91 7.66
CA THR A 877 -5.18 -13.29 7.35
C THR A 877 -4.12 -13.89 6.43
N GLN A 878 -3.96 -15.21 6.44
CA GLN A 878 -3.22 -15.93 5.41
C GLN A 878 -3.89 -15.73 4.04
N ALA A 879 -3.09 -15.57 2.98
CA ALA A 879 -3.57 -15.08 1.67
C ALA A 879 -3.59 -16.14 0.56
N ASP A 880 -3.09 -17.35 0.84
CA ASP A 880 -3.04 -18.47 -0.11
C ASP A 880 -3.46 -19.76 0.64
N GLN A 881 -4.33 -20.55 0.03
CA GLN A 881 -4.80 -21.84 0.56
C GLN A 881 -3.81 -22.98 0.30
N THR A 882 -2.90 -22.82 -0.67
CA THR A 882 -1.96 -23.84 -1.15
C THR A 882 -0.60 -23.81 -0.47
N VAL A 883 -0.34 -22.79 0.36
CA VAL A 883 0.96 -22.58 1.03
C VAL A 883 0.79 -22.51 2.55
N GLY A 884 1.32 -23.51 3.26
CA GLY A 884 1.36 -23.57 4.73
C GLY A 884 0.11 -24.20 5.37
N SER A 885 -0.14 -23.86 6.64
CA SER A 885 -1.03 -24.59 7.57
C SER A 885 -2.47 -24.87 7.13
N MET A 886 -2.98 -24.21 6.09
CA MET A 886 -4.26 -24.55 5.47
C MET A 886 -4.17 -25.89 4.72
N PHE A 887 -3.14 -26.08 3.89
CA PHE A 887 -2.93 -27.32 3.13
C PHE A 887 -2.54 -28.50 4.02
N ASP A 888 -1.66 -28.25 5.00
CA ASP A 888 -1.09 -29.32 5.84
C ASP A 888 -1.99 -29.74 7.02
N ALA A 889 -2.93 -28.89 7.47
CA ALA A 889 -3.60 -29.09 8.76
C ALA A 889 -5.04 -28.52 8.88
N ASP A 890 -5.72 -28.14 7.79
CA ASP A 890 -7.10 -27.62 7.78
C ASP A 890 -7.31 -26.35 8.69
N LYS A 891 -6.39 -25.38 8.62
CA LYS A 891 -6.40 -24.16 9.46
C LYS A 891 -6.31 -22.82 8.73
N LEU A 892 -7.01 -21.82 9.26
CA LEU A 892 -6.89 -20.39 8.96
C LEU A 892 -6.05 -19.69 10.04
N THR A 893 -4.82 -19.30 9.70
CA THR A 893 -3.97 -18.52 10.61
C THR A 893 -4.28 -17.02 10.52
N TYR A 894 -4.62 -16.43 11.66
CA TYR A 894 -4.63 -14.98 11.90
C TYR A 894 -3.28 -14.53 12.45
N LYS A 895 -2.81 -13.35 12.05
CA LYS A 895 -1.52 -12.78 12.46
C LYS A 895 -1.69 -11.33 12.90
N ILE A 896 -1.47 -11.05 14.18
CA ILE A 896 -1.44 -9.67 14.71
C ILE A 896 -0.01 -9.14 14.73
N ARG A 897 0.17 -7.87 14.35
CA ARG A 897 1.46 -7.18 14.25
C ARG A 897 1.34 -5.76 14.78
N HIS A 898 2.23 -5.37 15.69
CA HIS A 898 2.30 -4.00 16.21
C HIS A 898 3.78 -3.62 16.34
N ILE A 899 4.17 -2.45 15.82
CA ILE A 899 5.59 -2.14 15.57
C ILE A 899 5.95 -0.80 16.22
N TYR A 900 6.56 -0.86 17.39
CA TYR A 900 6.87 0.29 18.23
C TYR A 900 8.10 0.06 19.11
N SER A 901 8.60 1.16 19.68
CA SER A 901 9.61 1.19 20.75
C SER A 901 9.57 2.58 21.41
N GLY A 902 10.45 2.85 22.37
CA GLY A 902 10.49 4.13 23.05
C GLY A 902 11.69 4.29 23.97
N ALA A 903 11.85 5.50 24.50
CA ALA A 903 12.92 5.86 25.42
C ALA A 903 12.46 6.92 26.43
N VAL A 904 13.18 7.02 27.55
CA VAL A 904 13.08 8.17 28.45
C VAL A 904 13.91 9.32 27.87
N LEU A 905 13.27 10.47 27.64
CA LEU A 905 13.96 11.67 27.15
C LEU A 905 14.68 12.44 28.28
N GLU A 906 14.14 12.39 29.50
CA GLU A 906 14.61 13.18 30.63
C GLU A 906 14.16 12.57 31.98
N HIS A 907 15.09 12.47 32.93
CA HIS A 907 14.85 11.92 34.28
C HIS A 907 14.26 12.96 35.25
N ARG A 908 14.45 14.25 34.95
CA ARG A 908 14.06 15.38 35.83
C ARG A 908 12.55 15.60 35.90
N GLY A 909 11.81 15.22 34.85
CA GLY A 909 10.36 15.23 34.81
C GLY A 909 9.70 14.10 35.63
N LEU A 910 10.49 13.23 36.26
CA LEU A 910 10.02 12.02 36.95
C LEU A 910 10.60 11.95 38.38
N TYR A 911 9.87 11.35 39.31
CA TYR A 911 10.37 11.04 40.67
C TYR A 911 9.78 9.72 41.18
N ARG A 912 10.53 8.95 41.99
CA ARG A 912 10.10 7.67 42.59
C ARG A 912 10.30 7.65 44.12
N GLY A 913 9.21 7.43 44.84
CA GLY A 913 9.22 7.13 46.27
C GLY A 913 9.14 5.63 46.57
N ASN A 914 9.61 5.28 47.77
CA ASN A 914 9.82 3.93 48.28
C ASN A 914 10.71 3.04 47.37
N ALA A 915 11.89 3.58 47.05
CA ALA A 915 12.93 3.03 46.17
C ALA A 915 13.18 1.51 46.28
#